data_AF-A0A9P5ABW5-F1
#
_entry.id   AF-A0A9P5ABW5-F1
#
_cell.length_a   1.000
_cell.length_b   1.000
_cell.length_c   1.000
_cell.angle_alpha   90.00
_cell.angle_beta   90.00
_cell.angle_gamma   90.00
#
_symmetry.space_group_name_H-M   'P 1'
#
loop_
_entity.id
_entity.type
_entity.pdbx_description
1 polymer ?
#
loop_
_entity_poly.entity_id
_entity_poly.type
_entity_poly.pdbx_seq_one_letter_code
_entity_poly.pdbx_strand_id
1 'polypeptide(L)'
;MFVYEGRLEWGRYGQNETALIILPAGPIRVGDVVWFLSQWTVDSQGNKKPNLIQRIPVHKVAKTEDGDDTFSAKPGYYSWEMTSRQGYEKLKVVMSKTNGTPSPMDFKLIWTAKGEVSTDSGRIWFGKINWPMYATNEMGIFIAPEGLGEGKPILSMWQWTHDGSGTEKSPSFRSERQKMLSDESGKVKFSYHSYYDITCTLETDNTLSVHMKGPEADQELGQFKQLTVINPHSHDWNPPDLTPPQNAEVQVRLPQPEPSLPRVLEPLAFPEGLIETLRYTIAFADQAGYLAKYAHEKFNQLDADYHVQAEEIQVANAEIAELKKDAKKLEEDLTVEKAKTADLTKRLSDQQAAFEQELKKRDDELKKDKQHDAEDHKTIDRLVAQLEYERASKAEVQKKLDEKSTALAEAEARLLVETAKVAALTARIAAVEAELEVEKKDIEKLLKEIKEKTDMVSQLEKANSDLQSRLNKTLSDLKAAQDVINERDATIRRQTDQINSLQKESQAKTLTINKLQEEVKNLQQQLTDLQSKPQFRFKCNIRNEVTSSMDVMVDLTGGGGYPTPVQSIANGNYKTNPNLIWDIYSIPSRNNRVVIKNCRNNYVLWSQGQGQKVQCDTSRDASDPAAQWDLQGVTVDSIDSNTTFKIVNVKDGSSLDLCGGNTADHTAFITYGGHNGNNQRFRFWKR
;
A
#
# COMPACT_ATOMS: atom_id res chain seq x y z
N MET A 1 -23.61 65.11 26.61
CA MET A 1 -23.88 64.19 27.74
C MET A 1 -22.64 63.34 27.96
N PHE A 2 -22.30 63.03 29.20
CA PHE A 2 -21.28 62.04 29.56
C PHE A 2 -21.96 60.83 30.19
N VAL A 3 -21.54 59.63 29.83
CA VAL A 3 -22.06 58.38 30.37
C VAL A 3 -20.91 57.57 30.95
N TYR A 4 -21.05 57.18 32.21
CA TYR A 4 -20.05 56.44 32.95
C TYR A 4 -20.57 55.08 33.40
N GLU A 5 -19.70 54.08 33.35
CA GLU A 5 -19.95 52.72 33.82
C GLU A 5 -19.12 52.44 35.08
N GLY A 6 -19.73 51.81 36.07
CA GLY A 6 -19.05 51.39 37.29
C GLY A 6 -19.80 50.28 38.00
N ARG A 7 -19.48 50.10 39.28
CA ARG A 7 -20.08 49.08 40.15
C ARG A 7 -20.70 49.73 41.38
N LEU A 8 -21.93 49.34 41.70
CA LEU A 8 -22.58 49.67 42.96
C LEU A 8 -22.12 48.71 44.04
N GLU A 9 -21.39 49.25 45.00
CA GLU A 9 -20.98 48.58 46.23
C GLU A 9 -21.62 49.27 47.43
N TRP A 10 -22.54 48.58 48.12
CA TRP A 10 -23.25 49.10 49.28
C TRP A 10 -23.66 47.98 50.24
N GLY A 11 -22.68 47.49 51.00
CA GLY A 11 -22.87 46.44 52.00
C GLY A 11 -23.53 45.20 51.39
N ARG A 12 -24.59 44.69 52.04
CA ARG A 12 -25.36 43.55 51.51
C ARG A 12 -26.42 43.92 50.47
N TYR A 13 -26.72 45.22 50.31
CA TYR A 13 -27.86 45.67 49.50
C TYR A 13 -27.46 45.84 48.03
N GLY A 14 -26.24 46.29 47.75
CA GLY A 14 -25.64 46.29 46.41
C GLY A 14 -24.27 45.63 46.49
N GLN A 15 -24.09 44.50 45.81
CA GLN A 15 -22.85 43.74 45.81
C GLN A 15 -22.41 43.56 44.36
N ASN A 16 -21.43 44.33 43.91
CA ASN A 16 -20.89 44.28 42.55
C ASN A 16 -21.99 44.37 41.47
N GLU A 17 -23.01 45.21 41.70
CA GLU A 17 -24.08 45.44 40.71
C GLU A 17 -23.61 46.46 39.67
N THR A 18 -23.91 46.25 38.40
CA THR A 18 -23.59 47.20 37.34
C THR A 18 -24.30 48.54 37.61
N ALA A 19 -23.58 49.64 37.48
CA ALA A 19 -24.12 50.97 37.71
C ALA A 19 -23.71 51.92 36.59
N LEU A 20 -24.60 52.86 36.30
CA LEU A 20 -24.39 53.90 35.31
C LEU A 20 -24.57 55.28 35.95
N ILE A 21 -23.70 56.21 35.61
CA ILE A 21 -23.88 57.63 35.91
C ILE A 21 -23.96 58.43 34.62
N ILE A 22 -25.00 59.26 34.49
CA ILE A 22 -25.17 60.15 33.35
C ILE A 22 -25.10 61.59 33.83
N LEU A 23 -24.21 62.35 33.21
CA LEU A 23 -23.98 63.77 33.45
C LEU A 23 -24.29 64.60 32.19
N PRO A 24 -24.62 65.89 32.34
CA PRO A 24 -24.61 66.81 31.20
C PRO A 24 -23.22 66.88 30.55
N ALA A 25 -23.15 67.37 29.31
CA ALA A 25 -21.85 67.61 28.68
C ALA A 25 -21.20 68.87 29.27
N GLY A 26 -19.91 68.77 29.59
CA GLY A 26 -19.11 69.88 30.09
C GLY A 26 -19.00 69.94 31.62
N PRO A 27 -18.40 71.03 32.15
CA PRO A 27 -18.20 71.20 33.59
C PRO A 27 -19.54 71.24 34.34
N ILE A 28 -19.60 70.52 35.45
CA ILE A 28 -20.80 70.40 36.28
C ILE A 28 -21.10 71.71 37.00
N ARG A 29 -22.38 72.08 37.04
CA ARG A 29 -22.89 73.27 37.72
C ARG A 29 -23.90 72.90 38.80
N VAL A 30 -24.10 73.82 39.75
CA VAL A 30 -25.21 73.71 40.70
C VAL A 30 -26.53 73.77 39.92
N GLY A 31 -27.43 72.84 40.21
CA GLY A 31 -28.70 72.67 39.51
C GLY A 31 -28.69 71.61 38.40
N ASP A 32 -27.51 71.20 37.92
CA ASP A 32 -27.40 70.12 36.95
C ASP A 32 -27.94 68.80 37.52
N VAL A 33 -28.45 67.94 36.64
CA VAL A 33 -29.05 66.67 37.05
C VAL A 33 -28.10 65.53 36.76
N VAL A 34 -27.78 64.77 37.80
CA VAL A 34 -27.09 63.49 37.73
C VAL A 34 -28.11 62.37 37.73
N TRP A 35 -28.00 61.45 36.78
CA TRP A 35 -28.74 60.19 36.84
C TRP A 35 -27.83 59.09 37.35
N PHE A 36 -28.25 58.40 38.40
CA PHE A 36 -27.65 57.16 38.88
C PHE A 36 -28.61 56.01 38.62
N LEU A 37 -28.20 55.06 37.79
CA LEU A 37 -29.02 53.94 37.34
C LEU A 37 -28.31 52.63 37.67
N SER A 38 -28.95 51.76 38.45
CA SER A 38 -28.42 50.45 38.82
C SER A 38 -29.57 49.53 39.26
N GLN A 39 -29.25 48.44 39.93
CA GLN A 39 -30.20 47.60 40.66
C GLN A 39 -29.62 47.27 42.04
N TRP A 40 -30.50 46.99 43.00
CA TRP A 40 -30.07 46.41 44.26
C TRP A 40 -29.88 44.91 44.11
N THR A 41 -28.89 44.31 44.78
CA THR A 41 -28.84 42.86 44.97
C THR A 41 -30.07 42.40 45.76
N VAL A 42 -30.37 43.12 46.84
CA VAL A 42 -31.58 42.98 47.65
C VAL A 42 -31.93 44.34 48.26
N ASP A 43 -33.21 44.72 48.27
CA ASP A 43 -33.63 45.95 48.94
C ASP A 43 -33.86 45.75 50.45
N SER A 44 -34.27 46.82 51.14
CA SER A 44 -34.59 46.79 52.58
C SER A 44 -35.82 45.93 52.92
N GLN A 45 -36.65 45.60 51.94
CA GLN A 45 -37.84 44.74 52.09
C GLN A 45 -37.53 43.27 51.77
N GLY A 46 -36.33 42.96 51.30
CA GLY A 46 -35.93 41.59 50.92
C GLY A 46 -36.22 41.24 49.46
N ASN A 47 -36.70 42.18 48.65
CA ASN A 47 -36.91 41.94 47.22
C ASN A 47 -35.56 41.86 46.51
N LYS A 48 -35.37 40.84 45.68
CA LYS A 48 -34.13 40.64 44.90
C LYS A 48 -34.18 41.42 43.60
N LYS A 49 -33.05 42.04 43.23
CA LYS A 49 -32.90 42.77 41.96
C LYS A 49 -33.91 43.90 41.70
N PRO A 50 -34.43 44.67 42.67
CA PRO A 50 -35.24 45.84 42.33
C PRO A 50 -34.39 46.93 41.66
N ASN A 51 -34.98 47.66 40.73
CA ASN A 51 -34.31 48.74 40.00
C ASN A 51 -34.00 49.91 40.94
N LEU A 52 -32.79 50.47 40.83
CA LEU A 52 -32.37 51.67 41.54
C LEU A 52 -32.21 52.81 40.52
N ILE A 53 -33.16 53.73 40.54
CA ILE A 53 -33.19 54.90 39.65
C ILE A 53 -33.17 56.15 40.53
N GLN A 54 -32.12 56.96 40.40
CA GLN A 54 -32.04 58.24 41.10
C GLN A 54 -31.77 59.37 40.11
N ARG A 55 -32.62 60.39 40.15
CA ARG A 55 -32.45 61.67 39.46
C ARG A 55 -32.09 62.72 40.50
N ILE A 56 -30.84 63.16 40.51
CA ILE A 56 -30.27 63.90 41.63
C ILE A 56 -29.77 65.28 41.17
N PRO A 57 -30.34 66.39 41.66
CA PRO A 57 -29.80 67.71 41.38
C PRO A 57 -28.48 67.93 42.17
N VAL A 58 -27.49 68.50 41.50
CA VAL A 58 -26.23 68.93 42.10
C VAL A 58 -26.50 70.16 42.96
N HIS A 59 -26.10 70.13 44.24
CA HIS A 59 -26.33 71.24 45.17
C HIS A 59 -25.07 72.03 45.51
N LYS A 60 -23.89 71.45 45.27
CA LYS A 60 -22.60 72.08 45.54
C LYS A 60 -21.58 71.58 44.53
N VAL A 61 -20.77 72.51 44.03
CA VAL A 61 -19.60 72.25 43.19
C VAL A 61 -18.41 72.97 43.82
N ALA A 62 -17.26 72.31 43.84
CA ALA A 62 -15.99 72.81 44.33
C ALA A 62 -14.86 72.25 43.44
N LYS A 63 -13.64 72.78 43.60
CA LYS A 63 -12.43 72.23 42.97
C LYS A 63 -11.50 71.63 44.01
N THR A 64 -10.81 70.55 43.64
CA THR A 64 -9.68 70.01 44.42
C THR A 64 -8.43 70.87 44.21
N GLU A 65 -7.38 70.63 45.01
CA GLU A 65 -6.06 71.29 44.83
C GLU A 65 -5.46 71.02 43.43
N ASP A 66 -5.75 69.85 42.86
CA ASP A 66 -5.32 69.44 41.51
C ASP A 66 -6.22 70.01 40.39
N GLY A 67 -7.25 70.79 40.73
CA GLY A 67 -8.16 71.45 39.78
C GLY A 67 -9.36 70.61 39.32
N ASP A 68 -9.49 69.37 39.81
CA ASP A 68 -10.62 68.46 39.53
C ASP A 68 -11.93 68.99 40.13
N ASP A 69 -13.05 68.83 39.42
CA ASP A 69 -14.37 69.20 39.90
C ASP A 69 -14.91 68.15 40.89
N THR A 70 -15.26 68.61 42.10
CA THR A 70 -15.95 67.82 43.12
C THR A 70 -17.34 68.38 43.32
N PHE A 71 -18.34 67.53 43.20
CA PHE A 71 -19.74 67.92 43.33
C PHE A 71 -20.51 66.93 44.18
N SER A 72 -21.38 67.46 45.02
CA SER A 72 -22.20 66.65 45.91
C SER A 72 -23.66 66.69 45.48
N ALA A 73 -24.33 65.55 45.67
CA ALA A 73 -25.71 65.32 45.29
C ALA A 73 -26.39 64.54 46.44
N LYS A 74 -27.54 65.00 46.94
CA LYS A 74 -28.17 64.41 48.15
C LYS A 74 -29.63 64.03 47.90
N PRO A 75 -29.91 62.86 47.31
CA PRO A 75 -31.26 62.35 47.13
C PRO A 75 -31.72 61.66 48.43
N GLY A 76 -32.39 62.42 49.30
CA GLY A 76 -33.06 61.86 50.47
C GLY A 76 -32.10 61.18 51.47
N TYR A 77 -32.19 59.84 51.60
CA TYR A 77 -31.47 59.05 52.60
C TYR A 77 -29.96 58.92 52.34
N TYR A 78 -29.55 59.03 51.07
CA TYR A 78 -28.15 58.88 50.67
C TYR A 78 -27.54 60.24 50.32
N SER A 79 -26.23 60.36 50.55
CA SER A 79 -25.40 61.45 50.06
C SER A 79 -24.38 60.88 49.10
N TRP A 80 -24.22 61.53 47.96
CA TRP A 80 -23.25 61.19 46.94
C TRP A 80 -22.25 62.33 46.80
N GLU A 81 -20.98 62.00 46.88
CA GLU A 81 -19.88 62.91 46.57
C GLU A 81 -19.16 62.36 45.36
N MET A 82 -19.03 63.16 44.31
CA MET A 82 -18.47 62.76 43.03
C MET A 82 -17.31 63.69 42.69
N THR A 83 -16.17 63.11 42.35
CA THR A 83 -14.96 63.84 41.96
C THR A 83 -14.58 63.41 40.55
N SER A 84 -14.60 64.35 39.60
CA SER A 84 -14.01 64.14 38.28
C SER A 84 -12.52 63.90 38.44
N ARG A 85 -11.92 63.08 37.59
CA ARG A 85 -10.47 62.91 37.51
C ARG A 85 -10.06 62.85 36.06
N GLN A 86 -8.82 63.25 35.79
CA GLN A 86 -8.23 63.16 34.45
C GLN A 86 -9.12 63.85 33.39
N GLY A 87 -9.58 65.07 33.67
CA GLY A 87 -10.40 65.83 32.72
C GLY A 87 -11.74 65.14 32.39
N TYR A 88 -12.44 64.62 33.40
CA TYR A 88 -13.72 63.90 33.28
C TYR A 88 -13.65 62.49 32.65
N GLU A 89 -12.48 61.91 32.38
CA GLU A 89 -12.38 60.52 31.91
C GLU A 89 -12.77 59.49 32.99
N LYS A 90 -12.63 59.86 34.27
CA LYS A 90 -13.00 59.03 35.41
C LYS A 90 -13.83 59.82 36.42
N LEU A 91 -14.71 59.12 37.12
CA LEU A 91 -15.45 59.62 38.26
C LEU A 91 -15.18 58.73 39.46
N LYS A 92 -14.68 59.33 40.54
CA LYS A 92 -14.68 58.70 41.85
C LYS A 92 -15.96 59.10 42.56
N VAL A 93 -16.72 58.13 43.04
CA VAL A 93 -18.04 58.33 43.63
C VAL A 93 -18.04 57.75 45.03
N VAL A 94 -18.44 58.53 46.01
CA VAL A 94 -18.57 58.09 47.40
C VAL A 94 -20.02 58.20 47.80
N MET A 95 -20.66 57.04 48.00
CA MET A 95 -22.01 56.96 48.56
C MET A 95 -21.91 56.88 50.08
N SER A 96 -22.71 57.65 50.79
CA SER A 96 -22.75 57.67 52.25
C SER A 96 -24.17 57.87 52.76
N LYS A 97 -24.37 57.64 54.06
CA LYS A 97 -25.58 57.97 54.81
C LYS A 97 -25.19 58.58 56.15
N THR A 98 -26.12 59.25 56.82
CA THR A 98 -25.89 59.77 58.17
C THR A 98 -25.42 58.65 59.10
N ASN A 99 -24.23 58.80 59.67
CA ASN A 99 -23.58 57.85 60.59
C ASN A 99 -23.28 56.45 60.00
N GLY A 100 -23.20 56.31 58.66
CA GLY A 100 -22.81 55.06 58.00
C GLY A 100 -21.39 55.12 57.43
N THR A 101 -20.78 53.95 57.24
CA THR A 101 -19.50 53.82 56.53
C THR A 101 -19.67 54.27 55.06
N PRO A 102 -18.86 55.22 54.57
CA PRO A 102 -18.87 55.60 53.17
C PRO A 102 -18.42 54.43 52.27
N SER A 103 -18.99 54.33 51.08
CA SER A 103 -18.61 53.35 50.08
C SER A 103 -18.05 54.05 48.85
N PRO A 104 -16.72 54.00 48.63
CA PRO A 104 -16.09 54.52 47.42
C PRO A 104 -16.29 53.55 46.25
N MET A 105 -16.57 54.10 45.08
CA MET A 105 -16.78 53.41 43.82
C MET A 105 -16.07 54.18 42.71
N ASP A 106 -15.52 53.46 41.74
CA ASP A 106 -14.86 54.06 40.58
C ASP A 106 -15.71 53.82 39.32
N PHE A 107 -15.85 54.87 38.53
CA PHE A 107 -16.63 54.90 37.30
C PHE A 107 -15.75 55.39 36.14
N LYS A 108 -15.81 54.68 35.02
CA LYS A 108 -15.07 55.01 33.78
C LYS A 108 -16.01 55.65 32.77
N LEU A 109 -15.54 56.67 32.05
CA LEU A 109 -16.29 57.24 30.93
C LEU A 109 -16.39 56.21 29.80
N ILE A 110 -17.61 55.86 29.40
CA ILE A 110 -17.88 54.92 28.31
C ILE A 110 -18.47 55.58 27.07
N TRP A 111 -19.03 56.80 27.22
CA TRP A 111 -19.51 57.55 26.08
C TRP A 111 -19.49 59.07 26.35
N THR A 112 -19.12 59.81 25.31
CA THR A 112 -19.26 61.26 25.18
C THR A 112 -19.67 61.60 23.76
N ALA A 113 -20.40 62.71 23.59
CA ALA A 113 -20.69 63.26 22.28
C ALA A 113 -19.39 63.58 21.52
N LYS A 114 -19.36 63.32 20.21
CA LYS A 114 -18.25 63.63 19.31
C LYS A 114 -18.76 64.51 18.17
N GLY A 115 -18.18 65.69 18.00
CA GLY A 115 -18.59 66.64 16.96
C GLY A 115 -19.59 67.69 17.45
N GLU A 116 -20.41 68.23 16.55
CA GLU A 116 -21.42 69.25 16.86
C GLU A 116 -22.48 68.70 17.83
N VAL A 117 -22.90 69.54 18.79
CA VAL A 117 -23.90 69.17 19.79
C VAL A 117 -25.25 69.02 19.12
N SER A 118 -25.77 67.80 19.07
CA SER A 118 -27.13 67.53 18.57
C SER A 118 -28.17 68.36 19.33
N THR A 119 -29.10 68.98 18.59
CA THR A 119 -30.26 69.69 19.15
C THR A 119 -31.39 68.74 19.55
N ASP A 120 -31.27 67.45 19.23
CA ASP A 120 -32.31 66.47 19.51
C ASP A 120 -32.24 65.97 20.95
N SER A 121 -33.41 65.79 21.56
CA SER A 121 -33.50 65.36 22.95
C SER A 121 -33.10 63.90 23.11
N GLY A 122 -32.13 63.64 23.99
CA GLY A 122 -31.71 62.30 24.37
C GLY A 122 -32.82 61.53 25.09
N ARG A 123 -32.82 60.21 25.01
CA ARG A 123 -33.81 59.35 25.67
C ARG A 123 -33.15 58.21 26.42
N ILE A 124 -33.70 57.86 27.58
CA ILE A 124 -33.23 56.74 28.41
C ILE A 124 -34.39 55.80 28.68
N TRP A 125 -34.20 54.53 28.39
CA TRP A 125 -35.09 53.44 28.76
C TRP A 125 -34.41 52.52 29.75
N PHE A 126 -35.12 52.13 30.80
CA PHE A 126 -34.62 51.24 31.84
C PHE A 126 -35.62 50.12 32.08
N GLY A 127 -35.13 48.90 32.23
CA GLY A 127 -35.96 47.72 32.36
C GLY A 127 -35.22 46.52 32.90
N LYS A 128 -35.86 45.36 32.71
CA LYS A 128 -35.31 44.05 33.08
C LYS A 128 -35.10 43.21 31.83
N ILE A 129 -34.05 42.40 31.87
CA ILE A 129 -33.72 41.44 30.82
C ILE A 129 -33.80 40.03 31.33
N ASN A 130 -34.19 39.13 30.43
CA ASN A 130 -34.04 37.70 30.59
C ASN A 130 -33.44 37.13 29.31
N TRP A 131 -32.38 36.35 29.43
CA TRP A 131 -31.72 35.69 28.32
C TRP A 131 -31.37 34.26 28.72
N PRO A 132 -31.69 33.25 27.88
CA PRO A 132 -31.52 31.85 28.26
C PRO A 132 -30.11 31.57 28.78
N MET A 133 -30.05 30.92 29.93
CA MET A 133 -28.83 30.59 30.69
C MET A 133 -28.10 31.81 31.25
N TYR A 134 -27.87 32.90 30.52
CA TYR A 134 -26.95 33.96 30.92
C TYR A 134 -27.53 35.10 31.77
N ALA A 135 -28.84 35.40 31.69
CA ALA A 135 -29.45 36.46 32.48
C ALA A 135 -30.85 36.09 33.01
N THR A 136 -31.02 36.25 34.32
CA THR A 136 -32.32 36.08 35.00
C THR A 136 -32.66 37.34 35.79
N ASN A 137 -33.66 38.08 35.31
CA ASN A 137 -34.17 39.31 35.92
C ASN A 137 -33.08 40.38 36.20
N GLU A 138 -32.16 40.55 35.25
CA GLU A 138 -31.06 41.53 35.36
C GLU A 138 -31.48 42.89 34.81
N MET A 139 -30.82 43.97 35.23
CA MET A 139 -31.05 45.29 34.66
C MET A 139 -30.60 45.38 33.21
N GLY A 140 -31.34 46.15 32.41
CA GLY A 140 -30.88 46.64 31.12
C GLY A 140 -31.32 48.08 30.87
N ILE A 141 -30.49 48.80 30.12
CA ILE A 141 -30.59 50.23 29.86
C ILE A 141 -30.30 50.48 28.39
N PHE A 142 -31.15 51.27 27.75
CA PHE A 142 -30.95 51.74 26.39
C PHE A 142 -30.95 53.27 26.41
N ILE A 143 -29.97 53.88 25.77
CA ILE A 143 -29.80 55.33 25.75
C ILE A 143 -29.62 55.76 24.30
N ALA A 144 -30.51 56.60 23.81
CA ALA A 144 -30.33 57.31 22.54
C ALA A 144 -29.86 58.72 22.89
N PRO A 145 -28.55 58.96 23.06
CA PRO A 145 -28.07 60.20 23.68
C PRO A 145 -28.26 61.43 22.79
N GLU A 146 -28.39 61.24 21.48
CA GLU A 146 -28.65 62.29 20.47
C GLU A 146 -30.04 62.10 19.81
N GLY A 147 -30.93 61.41 20.50
CA GLY A 147 -32.28 61.10 20.01
C GLY A 147 -32.35 59.94 19.03
N LEU A 148 -33.55 59.70 18.48
CA LEU A 148 -33.82 58.63 17.53
C LEU A 148 -33.61 59.11 16.08
N GLY A 149 -33.08 58.24 15.21
CA GLY A 149 -32.88 58.55 13.79
C GLY A 149 -31.71 57.79 13.14
N GLU A 150 -31.69 57.79 11.80
CA GLU A 150 -30.69 57.08 11.00
C GLU A 150 -29.27 57.56 11.33
N GLY A 151 -28.36 56.60 11.57
CA GLY A 151 -26.95 56.87 11.84
C GLY A 151 -26.65 57.45 13.22
N LYS A 152 -27.66 57.78 14.03
CA LYS A 152 -27.49 58.33 15.38
C LYS A 152 -27.02 57.27 16.37
N PRO A 153 -26.28 57.66 17.42
CA PRO A 153 -25.82 56.72 18.42
C PRO A 153 -26.96 56.09 19.21
N ILE A 154 -26.81 54.81 19.54
CA ILE A 154 -27.58 54.07 20.55
C ILE A 154 -26.60 53.35 21.45
N LEU A 155 -26.77 53.55 22.75
CA LEU A 155 -26.04 52.83 23.79
C LEU A 155 -26.97 51.77 24.36
N SER A 156 -26.47 50.55 24.49
CA SER A 156 -27.18 49.49 25.19
C SER A 156 -26.28 48.87 26.22
N MET A 157 -26.78 48.78 27.45
CA MET A 157 -26.05 48.22 28.57
C MET A 157 -26.94 47.28 29.36
N TRP A 158 -26.41 46.16 29.80
CA TRP A 158 -27.10 45.27 30.73
C TRP A 158 -26.11 44.46 31.55
N GLN A 159 -26.61 43.77 32.58
CA GLN A 159 -25.81 42.85 33.38
C GLN A 159 -26.15 41.40 33.03
N TRP A 160 -25.14 40.55 32.87
CA TRP A 160 -25.32 39.10 32.86
C TRP A 160 -25.37 38.57 34.28
N THR A 161 -26.22 37.58 34.56
CA THR A 161 -26.14 36.82 35.82
C THR A 161 -24.83 36.05 35.87
N HIS A 162 -24.47 35.42 34.75
CA HIS A 162 -23.13 34.91 34.47
C HIS A 162 -22.87 35.03 32.96
N ASP A 163 -21.65 35.39 32.56
CA ASP A 163 -21.28 35.43 31.14
C ASP A 163 -20.84 34.04 30.61
N GLY A 164 -20.45 33.97 29.33
CA GLY A 164 -19.97 32.74 28.69
C GLY A 164 -18.69 32.15 29.29
N SER A 165 -17.97 32.90 30.13
CA SER A 165 -16.82 32.43 30.91
C SER A 165 -17.19 31.96 32.32
N GLY A 166 -18.46 32.11 32.72
CA GLY A 166 -18.94 31.84 34.07
C GLY A 166 -18.72 32.99 35.05
N THR A 167 -18.30 34.17 34.58
CA THR A 167 -18.08 35.33 35.46
C THR A 167 -19.43 35.92 35.87
N GLU A 168 -19.71 35.96 37.17
CA GLU A 168 -20.95 36.49 37.71
C GLU A 168 -21.07 38.01 37.54
N LYS A 169 -22.30 38.51 37.34
CA LYS A 169 -22.63 39.94 37.28
C LYS A 169 -21.81 40.73 36.24
N SER A 170 -21.41 40.09 35.16
CA SER A 170 -20.56 40.70 34.12
C SER A 170 -21.35 41.80 33.37
N PRO A 171 -20.80 43.03 33.25
CA PRO A 171 -21.47 44.09 32.50
C PRO A 171 -21.31 43.88 31.00
N SER A 172 -22.34 44.18 30.23
CA SER A 172 -22.29 44.22 28.77
C SER A 172 -22.62 45.63 28.31
N PHE A 173 -21.77 46.22 27.47
CA PHE A 173 -21.96 47.55 26.92
C PHE A 173 -21.69 47.55 25.42
N ARG A 174 -22.53 48.30 24.69
CA ARG A 174 -22.40 48.52 23.24
C ARG A 174 -22.74 49.98 22.91
N SER A 175 -22.02 50.54 21.96
CA SER A 175 -22.22 51.89 21.44
C SER A 175 -22.25 51.81 19.92
N GLU A 176 -23.43 51.66 19.36
CA GLU A 176 -23.64 51.42 17.93
C GLU A 176 -24.44 52.55 17.28
N ARG A 177 -24.66 52.45 15.97
CA ARG A 177 -25.50 53.40 15.21
C ARG A 177 -26.84 52.77 14.87
N GLN A 178 -27.90 53.56 15.02
CA GLN A 178 -29.26 53.18 14.67
C GLN A 178 -29.41 53.07 13.15
N LYS A 179 -29.95 51.93 12.70
CA LYS A 179 -30.46 51.72 11.34
C LYS A 179 -31.99 51.71 11.41
N MET A 180 -32.63 52.71 10.84
CA MET A 180 -34.07 52.84 10.85
C MET A 180 -34.70 51.74 9.99
N LEU A 181 -35.76 51.14 10.51
CA LEU A 181 -36.53 50.12 9.81
C LEU A 181 -37.85 50.73 9.36
N SER A 182 -38.18 50.53 8.09
CA SER A 182 -39.50 50.88 7.55
C SER A 182 -40.52 49.92 8.14
N ASP A 183 -41.56 50.47 8.78
CA ASP A 183 -42.69 49.69 9.28
C ASP A 183 -43.99 50.34 8.77
N GLU A 184 -44.92 49.53 8.27
CA GLU A 184 -46.24 49.96 7.82
C GLU A 184 -47.13 50.42 9.01
N SER A 185 -46.73 50.09 10.24
CA SER A 185 -47.46 50.40 11.47
C SER A 185 -47.31 51.86 11.97
N GLY A 186 -46.42 52.66 11.38
CA GLY A 186 -46.13 54.03 11.81
C GLY A 186 -45.38 54.15 13.14
N LYS A 187 -44.96 53.03 13.75
CA LYS A 187 -44.11 53.02 14.95
C LYS A 187 -42.65 53.33 14.60
N VAL A 188 -41.94 53.97 15.53
CA VAL A 188 -40.50 54.19 15.38
C VAL A 188 -39.77 52.87 15.66
N LYS A 189 -39.18 52.30 14.61
CA LYS A 189 -38.45 51.04 14.67
C LYS A 189 -37.03 51.22 14.15
N PHE A 190 -36.05 50.69 14.87
CA PHE A 190 -34.66 50.73 14.46
C PHE A 190 -33.96 49.43 14.88
N SER A 191 -32.91 49.08 14.16
CA SER A 191 -32.02 48.00 14.53
C SER A 191 -30.58 48.46 14.58
N TYR A 192 -29.74 47.67 15.21
CA TYR A 192 -28.31 47.81 15.16
C TYR A 192 -27.68 46.44 15.38
N HIS A 193 -26.52 46.25 14.79
CA HIS A 193 -25.76 45.01 14.91
C HIS A 193 -24.52 45.27 15.77
N SER A 194 -24.16 44.27 16.55
CA SER A 194 -22.91 44.23 17.29
C SER A 194 -22.47 42.77 17.40
N TYR A 195 -22.45 42.17 18.58
CA TYR A 195 -22.43 40.70 18.70
C TYR A 195 -23.81 40.07 18.48
N TYR A 196 -24.87 40.82 18.83
CA TYR A 196 -26.26 40.42 18.68
C TYR A 196 -26.93 41.29 17.61
N ASP A 197 -27.92 40.74 16.92
CA ASP A 197 -28.86 41.50 16.12
C ASP A 197 -29.97 42.01 17.03
N ILE A 198 -29.99 43.32 17.27
CA ILE A 198 -30.96 43.94 18.17
C ILE A 198 -31.94 44.77 17.35
N THR A 199 -33.23 44.52 17.57
CA THR A 199 -34.32 45.30 16.98
C THR A 199 -35.14 45.94 18.09
N CYS A 200 -35.24 47.26 18.04
CA CYS A 200 -35.98 48.06 19.00
C CYS A 200 -37.22 48.64 18.34
N THR A 201 -38.37 48.49 19.02
CA THR A 201 -39.65 49.07 18.60
C THR A 201 -40.15 49.98 19.70
N LEU A 202 -40.36 51.26 19.39
CA LEU A 202 -40.95 52.21 20.32
C LEU A 202 -42.48 52.06 20.28
N GLU A 203 -43.04 51.64 21.41
CA GLU A 203 -44.48 51.49 21.59
C GLU A 203 -45.16 52.85 21.84
N THR A 204 -46.49 52.88 21.71
CA THR A 204 -47.29 54.11 21.86
C THR A 204 -47.24 54.71 23.27
N ASP A 205 -46.92 53.91 24.30
CA ASP A 205 -46.76 54.34 25.69
C ASP A 205 -45.32 54.81 26.00
N ASN A 206 -44.46 54.94 24.98
CA ASN A 206 -43.02 55.20 25.07
C ASN A 206 -42.20 54.06 25.70
N THR A 207 -42.76 52.87 25.86
CA THR A 207 -41.99 51.66 26.20
C THR A 207 -41.16 51.23 24.99
N LEU A 208 -39.91 50.87 25.21
CA LEU A 208 -39.06 50.27 24.20
C LEU A 208 -39.17 48.75 24.30
N SER A 209 -39.77 48.11 23.30
CA SER A 209 -39.74 46.66 23.13
C SER A 209 -38.44 46.30 22.42
N VAL A 210 -37.65 45.40 23.00
CA VAL A 210 -36.34 45.02 22.45
C VAL A 210 -36.32 43.54 22.15
N HIS A 211 -36.15 43.22 20.88
CA HIS A 211 -35.91 41.88 20.38
C HIS A 211 -34.42 41.66 20.17
N MET A 212 -33.89 40.53 20.62
CA MET A 212 -32.48 40.19 20.47
C MET A 212 -32.34 38.81 19.84
N LYS A 213 -31.51 38.74 18.80
CA LYS A 213 -31.10 37.50 18.17
C LYS A 213 -29.60 37.30 18.34
N GLY A 214 -29.25 36.16 18.92
CA GLY A 214 -27.88 35.72 19.16
C GLY A 214 -27.65 34.27 18.74
N PRO A 215 -26.44 33.75 18.93
CA PRO A 215 -26.14 32.36 18.65
C PRO A 215 -26.94 31.37 19.51
N GLU A 216 -27.43 31.80 20.68
CA GLU A 216 -28.09 30.93 21.66
C GLU A 216 -29.63 30.99 21.60
N ALA A 217 -30.19 32.13 21.19
CA ALA A 217 -31.64 32.34 21.15
C ALA A 217 -32.05 33.48 20.19
N ASP A 218 -33.34 33.50 19.86
CA ASP A 218 -34.01 34.51 19.03
C ASP A 218 -35.33 34.86 19.74
N GLN A 219 -35.32 35.88 20.60
CA GLN A 219 -36.46 36.18 21.49
C GLN A 219 -36.51 37.65 21.93
N GLU A 220 -37.65 38.04 22.50
CA GLU A 220 -37.78 39.31 23.23
C GLU A 220 -36.83 39.33 24.44
N LEU A 221 -35.97 40.34 24.49
CA LEU A 221 -35.05 40.58 25.60
C LEU A 221 -35.79 41.18 26.79
N GLY A 222 -36.75 42.08 26.53
CA GLY A 222 -37.58 42.71 27.55
C GLY A 222 -38.29 43.98 27.06
N GLN A 223 -39.10 44.54 27.95
CA GLN A 223 -39.77 45.84 27.78
C GLN A 223 -39.15 46.86 28.74
N PHE A 224 -38.76 48.02 28.20
CA PHE A 224 -38.00 49.03 28.93
C PHE A 224 -38.80 50.33 28.99
N LYS A 225 -39.07 50.82 30.20
CA LYS A 225 -39.84 52.03 30.40
C LYS A 225 -38.96 53.25 30.18
N GLN A 226 -39.46 54.25 29.46
CA GLN A 226 -38.76 55.52 29.30
C GLN A 226 -38.69 56.24 30.65
N LEU A 227 -37.48 56.55 31.11
CA LEU A 227 -37.27 57.29 32.35
C LEU A 227 -37.40 58.79 32.14
N THR A 228 -36.87 59.30 31.03
CA THR A 228 -36.87 60.74 30.74
C THR A 228 -36.56 61.01 29.27
N VAL A 229 -36.89 62.22 28.85
CA VAL A 229 -36.34 62.91 27.67
C VAL A 229 -35.37 63.97 28.19
N ILE A 230 -34.13 63.96 27.72
CA ILE A 230 -33.05 64.89 28.11
C ILE A 230 -32.94 65.92 27.01
N ASN A 231 -33.45 67.13 27.25
CA ASN A 231 -33.29 68.23 26.31
C ASN A 231 -31.85 68.78 26.38
N PRO A 232 -31.25 69.20 25.26
CA PRO A 232 -30.00 69.94 25.29
C PRO A 232 -30.18 71.20 26.14
N HIS A 233 -29.20 71.56 26.97
CA HIS A 233 -29.24 72.83 27.70
C HIS A 233 -29.25 73.99 26.70
N SER A 234 -30.31 74.81 26.71
CA SER A 234 -30.27 76.11 26.05
C SER A 234 -29.32 77.00 26.84
N HIS A 235 -28.35 77.60 26.15
CA HIS A 235 -27.52 78.67 26.71
C HIS A 235 -28.35 79.95 26.83
N ASP A 236 -29.35 79.97 27.72
CA ASP A 236 -30.05 81.20 28.07
C ASP A 236 -29.37 81.81 29.30
N TRP A 237 -28.87 83.04 29.13
CA TRP A 237 -28.07 83.76 30.12
C TRP A 237 -28.90 84.48 31.20
N ASN A 238 -30.23 84.39 31.17
CA ASN A 238 -31.10 85.03 32.15
C ASN A 238 -31.73 84.02 33.13
N PRO A 239 -31.39 84.06 34.43
CA PRO A 239 -32.17 83.36 35.45
C PRO A 239 -33.55 84.01 35.61
N PRO A 240 -34.61 83.26 36.02
CA PRO A 240 -35.91 83.86 36.29
C PRO A 240 -35.85 84.81 37.51
N ASP A 241 -36.33 86.04 37.31
CA ASP A 241 -36.34 87.15 38.27
C ASP A 241 -37.01 86.79 39.62
N LEU A 242 -36.31 87.11 40.71
CA LEU A 242 -36.90 87.25 42.05
C LEU A 242 -37.08 88.76 42.34
N THR A 243 -38.31 89.26 42.28
CA THR A 243 -38.65 90.66 42.61
C THR A 243 -38.67 90.94 44.13
N PRO A 244 -38.06 92.03 44.64
CA PRO A 244 -38.25 92.50 46.01
C PRO A 244 -39.31 93.64 46.16
N PRO A 245 -39.89 93.87 47.36
CA PRO A 245 -41.08 94.71 47.56
C PRO A 245 -40.80 96.22 47.83
N GLN A 246 -41.77 97.08 47.49
CA GLN A 246 -41.75 98.56 47.58
C GLN A 246 -42.15 99.13 48.96
N ASN A 247 -41.53 100.27 49.36
CA ASN A 247 -41.90 101.09 50.53
C ASN A 247 -42.63 102.39 50.12
N ALA A 248 -43.50 102.92 50.98
CA ALA A 248 -44.38 104.10 50.74
C ALA A 248 -43.96 105.37 51.54
N GLU A 249 -44.22 106.56 51.00
CA GLU A 249 -43.92 107.89 51.59
C GLU A 249 -45.15 108.62 52.17
N VAL A 250 -44.96 109.53 53.14
CA VAL A 250 -45.99 110.34 53.85
C VAL A 250 -45.71 111.86 53.71
N GLN A 251 -46.76 112.69 53.59
CA GLN A 251 -46.72 114.16 53.43
C GLN A 251 -47.10 114.97 54.70
N VAL A 252 -46.61 116.22 54.81
CA VAL A 252 -46.89 117.20 55.92
C VAL A 252 -47.31 118.58 55.37
N ARG A 253 -48.17 119.35 56.09
CA ARG A 253 -48.61 120.75 55.81
C ARG A 253 -48.42 121.71 57.02
N LEU A 254 -48.33 123.03 56.77
CA LEU A 254 -48.14 124.14 57.75
C LEU A 254 -49.39 125.06 57.95
N PRO A 255 -49.51 125.84 59.06
CA PRO A 255 -50.70 126.63 59.46
C PRO A 255 -50.63 128.17 59.21
N GLN A 256 -51.77 128.88 59.36
CA GLN A 256 -52.00 130.33 59.06
C GLN A 256 -52.40 131.20 60.29
N PRO A 257 -52.27 132.56 60.24
CA PRO A 257 -52.50 133.48 61.38
C PRO A 257 -53.82 134.32 61.33
N GLU A 258 -54.29 134.81 62.49
CA GLU A 258 -55.46 135.70 62.68
C GLU A 258 -55.11 137.11 63.24
N PRO A 259 -56.02 138.14 63.13
CA PRO A 259 -55.72 139.57 63.39
C PRO A 259 -56.27 140.15 64.72
N SER A 260 -55.71 141.30 65.16
CA SER A 260 -56.03 141.99 66.44
C SER A 260 -56.98 143.21 66.32
N LEU A 261 -57.65 143.55 67.44
CA LEU A 261 -58.78 144.52 67.56
C LEU A 261 -58.37 146.03 67.61
N PRO A 262 -59.32 146.97 67.33
CA PRO A 262 -59.03 148.41 67.14
C PRO A 262 -59.07 149.26 68.42
N ARG A 263 -58.29 150.36 68.43
CA ARG A 263 -58.24 151.37 69.51
C ARG A 263 -59.16 152.56 69.24
N VAL A 264 -59.79 153.09 70.29
CA VAL A 264 -60.61 154.32 70.29
C VAL A 264 -59.70 155.56 70.29
N LEU A 265 -59.96 156.51 69.39
CA LEU A 265 -59.11 157.67 69.07
C LEU A 265 -59.72 159.02 69.48
N GLU A 266 -60.73 159.05 70.35
CA GLU A 266 -61.40 160.32 70.71
C GLU A 266 -60.77 161.00 71.94
N PRO A 267 -60.50 162.32 71.90
CA PRO A 267 -60.05 163.10 73.06
C PRO A 267 -61.16 163.29 74.10
N LEU A 268 -60.88 162.97 75.38
CA LEU A 268 -61.80 163.20 76.51
C LEU A 268 -61.91 164.70 76.85
N ALA A 269 -63.14 165.19 77.06
CA ALA A 269 -63.44 166.58 77.38
C ALA A 269 -62.86 167.01 78.76
N PHE A 270 -62.42 168.26 78.87
CA PHE A 270 -61.92 168.85 80.13
C PHE A 270 -63.10 169.07 81.11
N PRO A 271 -62.98 168.64 82.39
CA PRO A 271 -64.07 168.75 83.37
C PRO A 271 -64.33 170.20 83.82
N GLU A 272 -65.60 170.58 83.94
CA GLU A 272 -66.03 171.98 84.19
C GLU A 272 -66.22 172.30 85.70
N GLY A 273 -65.94 171.35 86.62
CA GLY A 273 -66.08 171.58 88.07
C GLY A 273 -65.32 170.62 88.99
N LEU A 274 -65.20 170.98 90.28
CA LEU A 274 -64.34 170.31 91.28
C LEU A 274 -64.64 168.81 91.48
N ILE A 275 -65.94 168.43 91.53
CA ILE A 275 -66.36 167.03 91.69
C ILE A 275 -65.96 166.19 90.47
N GLU A 276 -66.04 166.78 89.28
CA GLU A 276 -65.73 166.13 88.03
C GLU A 276 -64.21 165.93 87.89
N THR A 277 -63.42 166.95 88.26
CA THR A 277 -61.96 166.83 88.38
C THR A 277 -61.53 165.72 89.34
N LEU A 278 -62.20 165.57 90.50
CA LEU A 278 -61.90 164.48 91.45
C LEU A 278 -62.25 163.10 90.87
N ARG A 279 -63.35 162.97 90.12
CA ARG A 279 -63.70 161.72 89.41
C ARG A 279 -62.68 161.36 88.34
N TYR A 280 -62.29 162.32 87.51
CA TYR A 280 -61.25 162.11 86.48
C TYR A 280 -59.89 161.78 87.12
N THR A 281 -59.53 162.41 88.25
CA THR A 281 -58.28 162.12 88.98
C THR A 281 -58.28 160.69 89.53
N ILE A 282 -59.40 160.22 90.09
CA ILE A 282 -59.52 158.83 90.58
C ILE A 282 -59.44 157.84 89.42
N ALA A 283 -60.13 158.09 88.31
CA ALA A 283 -60.07 157.24 87.11
C ALA A 283 -58.66 157.20 86.51
N PHE A 284 -57.95 158.32 86.50
CA PHE A 284 -56.56 158.38 86.03
C PHE A 284 -55.61 157.62 86.95
N ALA A 285 -55.77 157.75 88.28
CA ALA A 285 -54.98 157.01 89.26
C ALA A 285 -55.22 155.49 89.16
N ASP A 286 -56.47 155.07 88.95
CA ASP A 286 -56.83 153.66 88.75
C ASP A 286 -56.26 153.12 87.43
N GLN A 287 -56.38 153.88 86.33
CA GLN A 287 -55.79 153.53 85.05
C GLN A 287 -54.25 153.45 85.12
N ALA A 288 -53.61 154.38 85.84
CA ALA A 288 -52.17 154.35 86.07
C ALA A 288 -51.76 153.14 86.92
N GLY A 289 -52.53 152.79 87.95
CA GLY A 289 -52.31 151.58 88.76
C GLY A 289 -52.46 150.29 87.95
N TYR A 290 -53.49 150.20 87.10
CA TYR A 290 -53.69 149.08 86.19
C TYR A 290 -52.53 148.95 85.19
N LEU A 291 -52.11 150.05 84.57
CA LEU A 291 -50.99 150.06 83.62
C LEU A 291 -49.66 149.68 84.30
N ALA A 292 -49.43 150.13 85.54
CA ALA A 292 -48.24 149.75 86.30
C ALA A 292 -48.25 148.25 86.65
N LYS A 293 -49.39 147.71 87.06
CA LYS A 293 -49.55 146.27 87.33
C LYS A 293 -49.37 145.43 86.06
N TYR A 294 -49.99 145.84 84.96
CA TYR A 294 -49.84 145.18 83.67
C TYR A 294 -48.39 145.21 83.16
N ALA A 295 -47.69 146.34 83.31
CA ALA A 295 -46.29 146.46 82.95
C ALA A 295 -45.40 145.56 83.82
N HIS A 296 -45.68 145.45 85.12
CA HIS A 296 -44.95 144.55 86.03
C HIS A 296 -45.19 143.08 85.68
N GLU A 297 -46.44 142.68 85.44
CA GLU A 297 -46.79 141.31 85.02
C GLU A 297 -46.14 140.96 83.66
N LYS A 298 -46.15 141.90 82.70
CA LYS A 298 -45.48 141.72 81.42
C LYS A 298 -43.96 141.63 81.54
N PHE A 299 -43.35 142.42 82.42
CA PHE A 299 -41.92 142.32 82.70
C PHE A 299 -41.57 140.95 83.29
N ASN A 300 -42.31 140.47 84.29
CA ASN A 300 -42.05 139.17 84.91
C ASN A 300 -42.25 138.01 83.92
N GLN A 301 -43.24 138.11 83.02
CA GLN A 301 -43.43 137.13 81.96
C GLN A 301 -42.25 137.12 80.98
N LEU A 302 -41.80 138.30 80.55
CA LEU A 302 -40.67 138.43 79.63
C LEU A 302 -39.35 137.94 80.25
N ASP A 303 -39.15 138.19 81.54
CA ASP A 303 -37.98 137.74 82.30
C ASP A 303 -37.94 136.22 82.43
N ALA A 304 -39.09 135.60 82.74
CA ALA A 304 -39.22 134.14 82.75
C ALA A 304 -38.96 133.53 81.35
N ASP A 305 -39.53 134.10 80.30
CA ASP A 305 -39.32 133.65 78.92
C ASP A 305 -37.85 133.81 78.50
N TYR A 306 -37.17 134.89 78.91
CA TYR A 306 -35.74 135.11 78.66
C TYR A 306 -34.87 134.03 79.31
N HIS A 307 -35.17 133.64 80.56
CA HIS A 307 -34.45 132.59 81.25
C HIS A 307 -34.63 131.21 80.59
N VAL A 308 -35.85 130.88 80.14
CA VAL A 308 -36.11 129.65 79.38
C VAL A 308 -35.32 129.65 78.07
N GLN A 309 -35.35 130.74 77.30
CA GLN A 309 -34.57 130.85 76.05
C GLN A 309 -33.06 130.77 76.29
N ALA A 310 -32.56 131.32 77.40
CA ALA A 310 -31.14 131.23 77.75
C ALA A 310 -30.72 129.77 78.04
N GLU A 311 -31.56 128.99 78.71
CA GLU A 311 -31.32 127.56 78.92
C GLU A 311 -31.38 126.76 77.61
N GLU A 312 -32.37 127.02 76.75
CA GLU A 312 -32.48 126.39 75.42
C GLU A 312 -31.23 126.68 74.56
N ILE A 313 -30.69 127.91 74.61
CA ILE A 313 -29.45 128.27 73.93
C ILE A 313 -28.25 127.52 74.51
N GLN A 314 -28.19 127.30 75.83
CA GLN A 314 -27.11 126.50 76.44
C GLN A 314 -27.17 125.04 75.99
N VAL A 315 -28.36 124.44 75.96
CA VAL A 315 -28.56 123.06 75.48
C VAL A 315 -28.17 122.96 73.99
N ALA A 316 -28.67 123.86 73.15
CA ALA A 316 -28.32 123.88 71.73
C ALA A 316 -26.81 124.06 71.49
N ASN A 317 -26.13 124.87 72.29
CA ASN A 317 -24.66 125.03 72.20
C ASN A 317 -23.91 123.76 72.60
N ALA A 318 -24.40 123.01 73.60
CA ALA A 318 -23.82 121.73 73.99
C ALA A 318 -24.00 120.69 72.87
N GLU A 319 -25.17 120.62 72.24
CA GLU A 319 -25.42 119.75 71.08
C GLU A 319 -24.52 120.11 69.89
N ILE A 320 -24.36 121.40 69.59
CA ILE A 320 -23.45 121.88 68.54
C ILE A 320 -22.01 121.45 68.82
N ALA A 321 -21.58 121.45 70.09
CA ALA A 321 -20.23 121.03 70.45
C ALA A 321 -20.00 119.52 70.21
N GLU A 322 -20.96 118.67 70.56
CA GLU A 322 -20.87 117.23 70.28
C GLU A 322 -20.96 116.93 68.79
N LEU A 323 -21.88 117.57 68.05
CA LEU A 323 -21.97 117.40 66.59
C LEU A 323 -20.67 117.80 65.88
N LYS A 324 -19.98 118.84 66.36
CA LYS A 324 -18.65 119.21 65.82
C LYS A 324 -17.59 118.14 66.07
N LYS A 325 -17.65 117.47 67.22
CA LYS A 325 -16.72 116.39 67.57
C LYS A 325 -16.98 115.15 66.70
N ASP A 326 -18.24 114.80 66.50
CA ASP A 326 -18.63 113.70 65.61
C ASP A 326 -18.25 113.98 64.15
N ALA A 327 -18.48 115.21 63.67
CA ALA A 327 -18.06 115.63 62.34
C ALA A 327 -16.54 115.48 62.13
N LYS A 328 -15.74 115.89 63.13
CA LYS A 328 -14.28 115.72 63.08
C LYS A 328 -13.86 114.26 63.02
N LYS A 329 -14.50 113.39 63.82
CA LYS A 329 -14.21 111.96 63.83
C LYS A 329 -14.52 111.32 62.48
N LEU A 330 -15.66 111.67 61.88
CA LEU A 330 -16.04 111.18 60.54
C LEU A 330 -15.07 111.64 59.45
N GLU A 331 -14.50 112.84 59.57
CA GLU A 331 -13.48 113.34 58.64
C GLU A 331 -12.15 112.56 58.74
N GLU A 332 -11.75 112.21 59.97
CA GLU A 332 -10.60 111.34 60.24
C GLU A 332 -10.83 109.93 59.67
N ASP A 333 -11.99 109.32 59.93
CA ASP A 333 -12.37 108.00 59.40
C ASP A 333 -12.41 107.99 57.86
N LEU A 334 -12.97 109.05 57.24
CA LEU A 334 -12.99 109.20 55.78
C LEU A 334 -11.57 109.26 55.19
N THR A 335 -10.64 109.89 55.89
CA THR A 335 -9.23 109.98 55.46
C THR A 335 -8.56 108.60 55.48
N VAL A 336 -8.83 107.81 56.53
CA VAL A 336 -8.32 106.43 56.65
C VAL A 336 -8.89 105.54 55.53
N GLU A 337 -10.19 105.60 55.27
CA GLU A 337 -10.81 104.77 54.22
C GLU A 337 -10.36 105.17 52.80
N LYS A 338 -10.11 106.47 52.56
CA LYS A 338 -9.48 106.91 51.30
C LYS A 338 -8.08 106.32 51.12
N ALA A 339 -7.27 106.27 52.19
CA ALA A 339 -5.94 105.67 52.14
C ALA A 339 -6.00 104.16 51.84
N LYS A 340 -6.93 103.41 52.47
CA LYS A 340 -7.16 101.99 52.18
C LYS A 340 -7.60 101.75 50.74
N THR A 341 -8.49 102.60 50.23
CA THR A 341 -8.97 102.51 48.85
C THR A 341 -7.82 102.74 47.85
N ALA A 342 -6.92 103.69 48.13
CA ALA A 342 -5.74 103.94 47.30
C ALA A 342 -4.77 102.73 47.30
N ASP A 343 -4.53 102.12 48.46
CA ASP A 343 -3.70 100.91 48.58
C ASP A 343 -4.29 99.72 47.81
N LEU A 344 -5.58 99.46 47.99
CA LEU A 344 -6.29 98.39 47.27
C LEU A 344 -6.27 98.60 45.76
N THR A 345 -6.47 99.85 45.31
CA THR A 345 -6.42 100.21 43.88
C THR A 345 -5.03 99.93 43.31
N LYS A 346 -3.97 100.28 44.05
CA LYS A 346 -2.59 100.00 43.64
C LYS A 346 -2.33 98.49 43.55
N ARG A 347 -2.70 97.71 44.58
CA ARG A 347 -2.53 96.25 44.59
C ARG A 347 -3.26 95.57 43.44
N LEU A 348 -4.46 96.06 43.11
CA LEU A 348 -5.25 95.54 42.00
C LEU A 348 -4.57 95.83 40.65
N SER A 349 -4.04 97.03 40.46
CA SER A 349 -3.25 97.38 39.28
C SER A 349 -1.98 96.52 39.14
N ASP A 350 -1.24 96.32 40.25
CA ASP A 350 -0.02 95.52 40.25
C ASP A 350 -0.32 94.03 39.91
N GLN A 351 -1.43 93.49 40.44
CA GLN A 351 -1.87 92.12 40.12
C GLN A 351 -2.34 91.98 38.68
N GLN A 352 -3.06 92.96 38.13
CA GLN A 352 -3.46 92.95 36.72
C GLN A 352 -2.25 92.91 35.79
N ALA A 353 -1.23 93.74 36.05
CA ALA A 353 0.00 93.75 35.28
C ALA A 353 0.76 92.42 35.38
N ALA A 354 0.79 91.79 36.55
CA ALA A 354 1.42 90.47 36.74
C ALA A 354 0.68 89.37 35.94
N PHE A 355 -0.66 89.35 35.99
CA PHE A 355 -1.46 88.39 35.22
C PHE A 355 -1.33 88.59 33.71
N GLU A 356 -1.26 89.82 33.22
CA GLU A 356 -1.01 90.09 31.79
C GLU A 356 0.35 89.57 31.33
N GLN A 357 1.40 89.72 32.15
CA GLN A 357 2.72 89.14 31.84
C GLN A 357 2.68 87.62 31.82
N GLU A 358 1.99 86.99 32.78
CA GLU A 358 1.88 85.54 32.84
C GLU A 358 1.04 84.97 31.68
N LEU A 359 -0.05 85.63 31.30
CA LEU A 359 -0.84 85.30 30.11
C LEU A 359 0.03 85.36 28.85
N LYS A 360 0.81 86.42 28.69
CA LYS A 360 1.71 86.55 27.53
C LYS A 360 2.75 85.43 27.48
N LYS A 361 3.33 85.07 28.64
CA LYS A 361 4.28 83.96 28.74
C LYS A 361 3.62 82.62 28.37
N ARG A 362 2.40 82.36 28.86
CA ARG A 362 1.63 81.15 28.55
C ARG A 362 1.22 81.09 27.09
N ASP A 363 0.86 82.21 26.48
CA ASP A 363 0.56 82.28 25.05
C ASP A 363 1.78 81.96 24.18
N ASP A 364 2.97 82.42 24.57
CA ASP A 364 4.21 82.11 23.87
C ASP A 364 4.61 80.63 24.05
N GLU A 365 4.41 80.05 25.24
CA GLU A 365 4.55 78.61 25.49
C GLU A 365 3.56 77.78 24.64
N LEU A 366 2.27 78.16 24.62
CA LEU A 366 1.24 77.52 23.80
C LEU A 366 1.55 77.55 22.30
N LYS A 367 2.11 78.65 21.79
CA LYS A 367 2.55 78.73 20.39
C LYS A 367 3.68 77.76 20.10
N LYS A 368 4.64 77.65 21.03
CA LYS A 368 5.75 76.71 20.91
C LYS A 368 5.28 75.26 20.94
N ASP A 369 4.37 74.93 21.86
CA ASP A 369 3.80 73.58 21.98
C ASP A 369 3.00 73.20 20.73
N LYS A 370 2.17 74.12 20.19
CA LYS A 370 1.48 73.90 18.90
C LYS A 370 2.45 73.65 17.74
N GLN A 371 3.62 74.29 17.76
CA GLN A 371 4.63 74.07 16.74
C GLN A 371 5.31 72.70 16.90
N HIS A 372 5.58 72.27 18.14
CA HIS A 372 6.02 70.91 18.44
C HIS A 372 4.99 69.87 18.02
N ASP A 373 3.71 70.05 18.36
CA ASP A 373 2.62 69.15 17.94
C ASP A 373 2.55 69.02 16.41
N ALA A 374 2.73 70.12 15.67
CA ALA A 374 2.75 70.09 14.21
C ALA A 374 3.96 69.33 13.63
N GLU A 375 5.11 69.40 14.29
CA GLU A 375 6.32 68.64 13.92
C GLU A 375 6.19 67.15 14.28
N ASP A 376 5.61 66.85 15.44
CA ASP A 376 5.30 65.50 15.89
C ASP A 376 4.29 64.83 14.97
N HIS A 377 3.22 65.53 14.57
CA HIS A 377 2.26 65.02 13.58
C HIS A 377 2.92 64.68 12.25
N LYS A 378 3.80 65.54 11.71
CA LYS A 378 4.55 65.23 10.49
C LYS A 378 5.44 63.99 10.65
N THR A 379 6.03 63.82 11.83
CA THR A 379 6.88 62.68 12.14
C THR A 379 6.06 61.40 12.25
N ILE A 380 4.90 61.47 12.91
CA ILE A 380 3.95 60.37 13.01
C ILE A 380 3.47 59.96 11.62
N ASP A 381 3.05 60.89 10.77
CA ASP A 381 2.60 60.59 9.41
C ASP A 381 3.70 59.89 8.58
N ARG A 382 4.95 60.35 8.72
CA ARG A 382 6.10 59.72 8.07
C ARG A 382 6.34 58.29 8.58
N LEU A 383 6.23 58.08 9.89
CA LEU A 383 6.39 56.75 10.50
C LEU A 383 5.24 55.81 10.12
N VAL A 384 4.00 56.32 10.03
CA VAL A 384 2.85 55.55 9.56
C VAL A 384 3.08 55.09 8.11
N ALA A 385 3.49 55.99 7.22
CA ALA A 385 3.80 55.64 5.83
C ALA A 385 4.93 54.59 5.72
N GLN A 386 5.98 54.71 6.54
CA GLN A 386 7.05 53.70 6.60
C GLN A 386 6.52 52.35 7.11
N LEU A 387 5.67 52.37 8.14
CA LEU A 387 5.11 51.15 8.73
C LEU A 387 4.17 50.43 7.76
N GLU A 388 3.39 51.18 6.97
CA GLU A 388 2.58 50.62 5.88
C GLU A 388 3.44 50.01 4.78
N TYR A 389 4.52 50.70 4.37
CA TYR A 389 5.49 50.15 3.41
C TYR A 389 6.13 48.86 3.91
N GLU A 390 6.59 48.82 5.15
CA GLU A 390 7.18 47.62 5.76
C GLU A 390 6.17 46.47 5.89
N ARG A 391 4.91 46.77 6.22
CA ARG A 391 3.82 45.76 6.21
C ARG A 391 3.59 45.18 4.82
N ALA A 392 3.56 46.02 3.79
CA ALA A 392 3.41 45.57 2.40
C ALA A 392 4.62 44.73 1.95
N SER A 393 5.84 45.17 2.28
CA SER A 393 7.08 44.43 2.03
C SER A 393 7.06 43.06 2.72
N LYS A 394 6.66 42.99 3.99
CA LYS A 394 6.53 41.73 4.73
C LYS A 394 5.50 40.79 4.11
N ALA A 395 4.34 41.33 3.68
CA ALA A 395 3.32 40.53 3.02
C ALA A 395 3.82 39.92 1.70
N GLU A 396 4.58 40.69 0.91
CA GLU A 396 5.18 40.22 -0.34
C GLU A 396 6.26 39.15 -0.09
N VAL A 397 7.10 39.33 0.94
CA VAL A 397 8.08 38.32 1.35
C VAL A 397 7.39 37.04 1.83
N GLN A 398 6.31 37.15 2.60
CA GLN A 398 5.55 35.99 3.06
C GLN A 398 4.94 35.23 1.88
N LYS A 399 4.34 35.93 0.91
CA LYS A 399 3.82 35.33 -0.30
C LYS A 399 4.90 34.56 -1.07
N LYS A 400 6.09 35.16 -1.25
CA LYS A 400 7.23 34.47 -1.89
C LYS A 400 7.71 33.27 -1.09
N LEU A 401 7.67 33.34 0.24
CA LEU A 401 8.04 32.22 1.11
C LEU A 401 7.05 31.05 0.95
N ASP A 402 5.75 31.34 0.90
CA ASP A 402 4.70 30.34 0.73
C ASP A 402 4.79 29.67 -0.66
N GLU A 403 5.01 30.46 -1.71
CA GLU A 403 5.26 29.98 -3.07
C GLU A 403 6.50 29.07 -3.13
N LYS A 404 7.61 29.47 -2.51
CA LYS A 404 8.84 28.67 -2.49
C LYS A 404 8.72 27.42 -1.64
N SER A 405 8.00 27.47 -0.52
CA SER A 405 7.75 26.31 0.34
C SER A 405 6.90 25.27 -0.38
N THR A 406 5.88 25.71 -1.13
CA THR A 406 5.06 24.83 -1.97
C THR A 406 5.90 24.19 -3.08
N ALA A 407 6.72 24.98 -3.79
CA ALA A 407 7.60 24.46 -4.83
C ALA A 407 8.66 23.49 -4.27
N LEU A 408 9.15 23.70 -3.05
CA LEU A 408 10.06 22.80 -2.36
C LEU A 408 9.38 21.46 -2.06
N ALA A 409 8.17 21.48 -1.48
CA ALA A 409 7.42 20.26 -1.21
C ALA A 409 7.13 19.45 -2.48
N GLU A 410 6.80 20.11 -3.60
CA GLU A 410 6.67 19.44 -4.90
C GLU A 410 7.97 18.83 -5.40
N ALA A 411 9.11 19.54 -5.23
CA ALA A 411 10.42 19.03 -5.61
C ALA A 411 10.84 17.83 -4.76
N GLU A 412 10.60 17.87 -3.45
CA GLU A 412 10.85 16.76 -2.53
C GLU A 412 10.00 15.53 -2.88
N ALA A 413 8.71 15.73 -3.21
CA ALA A 413 7.85 14.64 -3.67
C ALA A 413 8.36 14.03 -4.99
N ARG A 414 8.80 14.85 -5.95
CA ARG A 414 9.42 14.36 -7.20
C ARG A 414 10.72 13.60 -6.92
N LEU A 415 11.54 14.08 -6.00
CA LEU A 415 12.79 13.40 -5.61
C LEU A 415 12.51 12.02 -5.01
N LEU A 416 11.50 11.90 -4.15
CA LEU A 416 11.04 10.63 -3.59
C LEU A 416 10.63 9.63 -4.69
N VAL A 417 9.85 10.09 -5.68
CA VAL A 417 9.44 9.28 -6.83
C VAL A 417 10.64 8.84 -7.67
N GLU A 418 11.55 9.75 -8.00
CA GLU A 418 12.75 9.41 -8.78
C GLU A 418 13.70 8.49 -8.00
N THR A 419 13.83 8.68 -6.68
CA THR A 419 14.62 7.78 -5.83
C THR A 419 14.04 6.37 -5.84
N ALA A 420 12.71 6.23 -5.78
CA ALA A 420 12.05 4.94 -5.90
C ALA A 420 12.27 4.30 -7.28
N LYS A 421 12.26 5.08 -8.37
CA LYS A 421 12.60 4.60 -9.72
C LYS A 421 14.05 4.13 -9.81
N VAL A 422 14.99 4.88 -9.25
CA VAL A 422 16.40 4.49 -9.20
C VAL A 422 16.54 3.17 -8.44
N ALA A 423 15.93 3.02 -7.26
CA ALA A 423 15.96 1.78 -6.51
C ALA A 423 15.38 0.58 -7.31
N ALA A 424 14.26 0.78 -8.02
CA ALA A 424 13.67 -0.24 -8.87
C ALA A 424 14.57 -0.61 -10.07
N LEU A 425 15.21 0.38 -10.70
CA LEU A 425 16.18 0.14 -11.78
C LEU A 425 17.42 -0.58 -11.28
N THR A 426 17.96 -0.22 -10.11
CA THR A 426 19.08 -0.91 -9.48
C THR A 426 18.74 -2.37 -9.19
N ALA A 427 17.55 -2.66 -8.66
CA ALA A 427 17.10 -4.04 -8.45
C ALA A 427 16.99 -4.83 -9.76
N ARG A 428 16.51 -4.18 -10.83
CA ARG A 428 16.41 -4.78 -12.16
C ARG A 428 17.78 -5.03 -12.81
N ILE A 429 18.73 -4.11 -12.64
CA ILE A 429 20.12 -4.32 -13.08
C ILE A 429 20.70 -5.54 -12.37
N ALA A 430 20.57 -5.63 -11.04
CA ALA A 430 21.06 -6.77 -10.29
C ALA A 430 20.42 -8.11 -10.73
N ALA A 431 19.12 -8.11 -11.06
CA ALA A 431 18.44 -9.29 -11.59
C ALA A 431 18.99 -9.70 -12.97
N VAL A 432 19.19 -8.75 -13.88
CA VAL A 432 19.74 -9.02 -15.21
C VAL A 432 21.20 -9.45 -15.13
N GLU A 433 22.00 -8.88 -14.22
CA GLU A 433 23.38 -9.33 -13.99
C GLU A 433 23.42 -10.78 -13.47
N ALA A 434 22.49 -11.16 -12.59
CA ALA A 434 22.35 -12.54 -12.14
C ALA A 434 21.95 -13.50 -13.28
N GLU A 435 20.99 -13.10 -14.12
CA GLU A 435 20.61 -13.86 -15.33
C GLU A 435 21.79 -14.00 -16.29
N LEU A 436 22.54 -12.93 -16.52
CA LEU A 436 23.73 -12.95 -17.38
C LEU A 436 24.80 -13.93 -16.86
N GLU A 437 25.01 -14.00 -15.54
CA GLU A 437 25.95 -14.97 -14.95
C GLU A 437 25.46 -16.42 -15.06
N VAL A 438 24.14 -16.65 -15.01
CA VAL A 438 23.57 -17.97 -15.30
C VAL A 438 23.80 -18.35 -16.76
N GLU A 439 23.49 -17.45 -17.69
CA GLU A 439 23.70 -17.65 -19.13
C GLU A 439 25.19 -17.87 -19.46
N LYS A 440 26.11 -17.15 -18.83
CA LYS A 440 27.55 -17.40 -19.00
C LYS A 440 27.94 -18.82 -18.57
N LYS A 441 27.43 -19.29 -17.43
CA LYS A 441 27.69 -20.67 -16.97
C LYS A 441 27.10 -21.71 -17.92
N ASP A 442 25.90 -21.45 -18.47
CA ASP A 442 25.28 -22.31 -19.45
C ASP A 442 26.06 -22.32 -20.76
N ILE A 443 26.57 -21.17 -21.23
CA ILE A 443 27.48 -21.08 -22.36
C ILE A 443 28.77 -21.85 -22.10
N GLU A 444 29.41 -21.71 -20.94
CA GLU A 444 30.61 -22.48 -20.58
C GLU A 444 30.35 -23.99 -20.59
N LYS A 445 29.20 -24.42 -20.06
CA LYS A 445 28.77 -25.81 -20.08
C LYS A 445 28.55 -26.30 -21.52
N LEU A 446 27.84 -25.54 -22.34
CA LEU A 446 27.62 -25.86 -23.76
C LEU A 446 28.93 -25.90 -24.54
N LEU A 447 29.87 -24.99 -24.29
CA LEU A 447 31.19 -25.02 -24.91
C LEU A 447 31.97 -26.27 -24.52
N LYS A 448 31.88 -26.70 -23.25
CA LYS A 448 32.47 -27.96 -22.80
C LYS A 448 31.83 -29.17 -23.49
N GLU A 449 30.50 -29.21 -23.58
CA GLU A 449 29.78 -30.26 -24.31
C GLU A 449 30.13 -30.26 -25.80
N ILE A 450 30.20 -29.10 -26.45
CA ILE A 450 30.64 -28.96 -27.85
C ILE A 450 32.05 -29.51 -28.01
N LYS A 451 32.97 -29.20 -27.08
CA LYS A 451 34.33 -29.73 -27.12
C LYS A 451 34.33 -31.26 -27.01
N GLU A 452 33.61 -31.82 -26.03
CA GLU A 452 33.48 -33.27 -25.87
C GLU A 452 32.87 -33.95 -27.11
N LYS A 453 31.83 -33.35 -27.70
CA LYS A 453 31.22 -33.83 -28.95
C LYS A 453 32.18 -33.70 -30.13
N THR A 454 32.96 -32.63 -30.22
CA THR A 454 33.96 -32.42 -31.26
C THR A 454 35.08 -33.45 -31.16
N ASP A 455 35.57 -33.73 -29.95
CA ASP A 455 36.55 -34.78 -29.69
C ASP A 455 35.98 -36.15 -30.09
N MET A 456 34.71 -36.41 -29.77
CA MET A 456 34.02 -37.64 -30.15
C MET A 456 33.82 -37.76 -31.67
N VAL A 457 33.48 -36.67 -32.36
CA VAL A 457 33.41 -36.62 -33.83
C VAL A 457 34.79 -36.90 -34.42
N SER A 458 35.86 -36.28 -33.92
CA SER A 458 37.23 -36.54 -34.37
C SER A 458 37.63 -38.01 -34.19
N GLN A 459 37.25 -38.63 -33.05
CA GLN A 459 37.44 -40.07 -32.83
C GLN A 459 36.65 -40.92 -33.82
N LEU A 460 35.38 -40.58 -34.08
CA LEU A 460 34.53 -41.27 -35.04
C LEU A 460 35.05 -41.12 -36.47
N GLU A 461 35.53 -39.93 -36.86
CA GLU A 461 36.16 -39.69 -38.16
C GLU A 461 37.43 -40.52 -38.32
N LYS A 462 38.27 -40.59 -37.28
CA LYS A 462 39.45 -41.46 -37.27
C LYS A 462 39.07 -42.93 -37.39
N ALA A 463 38.06 -43.38 -36.64
CA ALA A 463 37.56 -44.76 -36.72
C ALA A 463 36.95 -45.06 -38.09
N ASN A 464 36.21 -44.13 -38.68
CA ASN A 464 35.64 -44.26 -40.01
C ASN A 464 36.73 -44.32 -41.09
N SER A 465 37.77 -43.49 -40.98
CA SER A 465 38.96 -43.56 -41.85
C SER A 465 39.68 -44.91 -41.72
N ASP A 466 39.84 -45.42 -40.49
CA ASP A 466 40.45 -46.74 -40.23
C ASP A 466 39.58 -47.87 -40.83
N LEU A 467 38.25 -47.78 -40.67
CA LEU A 467 37.30 -48.72 -41.27
C LEU A 467 37.30 -48.63 -42.80
N GLN A 468 37.37 -47.44 -43.39
CA GLN A 468 37.50 -47.26 -44.84
C GLN A 468 38.81 -47.86 -45.35
N SER A 469 39.92 -47.66 -44.64
CA SER A 469 41.21 -48.29 -44.95
C SER A 469 41.12 -49.82 -44.91
N ARG A 470 40.51 -50.37 -43.85
CA ARG A 470 40.25 -51.81 -43.73
C ARG A 470 39.31 -52.32 -44.82
N LEU A 471 38.24 -51.60 -45.14
CA LEU A 471 37.31 -51.96 -46.20
C LEU A 471 38.01 -51.97 -47.55
N ASN A 472 38.81 -50.95 -47.87
CA ASN A 472 39.59 -50.88 -49.09
C ASN A 472 40.62 -52.01 -49.18
N LYS A 473 41.29 -52.32 -48.06
CA LYS A 473 42.18 -53.48 -47.98
C LYS A 473 41.43 -54.78 -48.21
N THR A 474 40.27 -54.96 -47.58
CA THR A 474 39.44 -56.17 -47.71
C THR A 474 38.86 -56.30 -49.13
N LEU A 475 38.49 -55.19 -49.78
CA LEU A 475 38.10 -55.15 -51.19
C LEU A 475 39.27 -55.52 -52.12
N SER A 476 40.48 -55.04 -51.81
CA SER A 476 41.70 -55.43 -52.52
C SER A 476 42.00 -56.91 -52.33
N ASP A 477 41.90 -57.43 -51.11
CA ASP A 477 42.11 -58.84 -50.78
C ASP A 477 41.03 -59.72 -51.44
N LEU A 478 39.77 -59.27 -51.46
CA LEU A 478 38.67 -59.93 -52.17
C LEU A 478 38.91 -59.93 -53.68
N LYS A 479 39.39 -58.83 -54.24
CA LYS A 479 39.75 -58.75 -55.67
C LYS A 479 40.91 -59.68 -55.99
N ALA A 480 41.95 -59.71 -55.15
CA ALA A 480 43.06 -60.66 -55.29
C ALA A 480 42.58 -62.11 -55.18
N ALA A 481 41.68 -62.41 -54.23
CA ALA A 481 41.07 -63.72 -54.10
C ALA A 481 40.18 -64.07 -55.31
N GLN A 482 39.45 -63.10 -55.87
CA GLN A 482 38.66 -63.28 -57.08
C GLN A 482 39.55 -63.50 -58.30
N ASP A 483 40.69 -62.82 -58.40
CA ASP A 483 41.68 -63.05 -59.46
C ASP A 483 42.30 -64.45 -59.32
N VAL A 484 42.60 -64.89 -58.09
CA VAL A 484 43.01 -66.28 -57.81
C VAL A 484 41.91 -67.28 -58.17
N ILE A 485 40.64 -67.00 -57.85
CA ILE A 485 39.50 -67.85 -58.25
C ILE A 485 39.40 -67.89 -59.77
N ASN A 486 39.53 -66.76 -60.48
CA ASN A 486 39.49 -66.71 -61.93
C ASN A 486 40.66 -67.48 -62.56
N GLU A 487 41.86 -67.40 -61.97
CA GLU A 487 43.04 -68.17 -62.39
C GLU A 487 42.86 -69.67 -62.12
N ARG A 488 42.25 -70.03 -60.97
CA ARG A 488 41.89 -71.39 -60.62
C ARG A 488 40.78 -71.92 -61.52
N ASP A 489 39.78 -71.12 -61.88
CA ASP A 489 38.72 -71.45 -62.82
C ASP A 489 39.27 -71.63 -64.23
N ALA A 490 40.21 -70.79 -64.66
CA ALA A 490 40.92 -70.97 -65.93
C ALA A 490 41.75 -72.27 -65.91
N THR A 491 42.36 -72.60 -64.78
CA THR A 491 43.08 -73.87 -64.58
C THR A 491 42.13 -75.06 -64.58
N ILE A 492 41.00 -74.97 -63.87
CA ILE A 492 39.95 -76.00 -63.82
C ILE A 492 39.35 -76.17 -65.21
N ARG A 493 39.12 -75.11 -65.98
CA ARG A 493 38.68 -75.20 -67.39
C ARG A 493 39.71 -75.91 -68.24
N ARG A 494 41.01 -75.56 -68.16
CA ARG A 494 42.07 -76.31 -68.86
C ARG A 494 42.13 -77.78 -68.44
N GLN A 495 41.99 -78.07 -67.15
CA GLN A 495 41.96 -79.43 -66.63
C GLN A 495 40.69 -80.17 -67.06
N THR A 496 39.55 -79.48 -67.14
CA THR A 496 38.27 -80.01 -67.63
C THR A 496 38.35 -80.30 -69.12
N ASP A 497 38.99 -79.44 -69.90
CA ASP A 497 39.27 -79.66 -71.32
C ASP A 497 40.25 -80.82 -71.53
N GLN A 498 41.28 -80.93 -70.68
CA GLN A 498 42.16 -82.11 -70.65
C GLN A 498 41.42 -83.38 -70.26
N ILE A 499 40.55 -83.34 -69.24
CA ILE A 499 39.72 -84.47 -68.83
C ILE A 499 38.77 -84.85 -69.96
N ASN A 500 38.10 -83.89 -70.60
CA ASN A 500 37.21 -84.14 -71.75
C ASN A 500 37.98 -84.70 -72.95
N SER A 501 39.20 -84.24 -73.20
CA SER A 501 40.11 -84.80 -74.22
C SER A 501 40.48 -86.24 -73.88
N LEU A 502 40.94 -86.50 -72.65
CA LEU A 502 41.30 -87.83 -72.17
C LEU A 502 40.09 -88.76 -72.08
N GLN A 503 38.89 -88.23 -71.84
CA GLN A 503 37.64 -88.98 -71.76
C GLN A 503 37.11 -89.31 -73.16
N LYS A 504 37.28 -88.42 -74.15
CA LYS A 504 37.09 -88.76 -75.58
C LYS A 504 38.11 -89.81 -76.04
N GLU A 505 39.36 -89.69 -75.62
CA GLU A 505 40.41 -90.66 -75.93
C GLU A 505 40.15 -92.02 -75.25
N SER A 506 39.70 -92.01 -73.98
CA SER A 506 39.27 -93.18 -73.24
C SER A 506 38.04 -93.81 -73.86
N GLN A 507 37.01 -93.05 -74.25
CA GLN A 507 35.83 -93.60 -74.93
C GLN A 507 36.17 -94.18 -76.31
N ALA A 508 37.08 -93.57 -77.07
CA ALA A 508 37.59 -94.13 -78.32
C ALA A 508 38.37 -95.44 -78.09
N LYS A 509 39.18 -95.51 -77.02
CA LYS A 509 39.90 -96.72 -76.61
C LYS A 509 38.95 -97.79 -76.04
N THR A 510 37.90 -97.43 -75.32
CA THR A 510 36.86 -98.34 -74.78
C THR A 510 35.99 -98.92 -75.91
N LEU A 511 35.65 -98.14 -76.94
CA LEU A 511 34.99 -98.65 -78.15
C LEU A 511 35.89 -99.63 -78.92
N THR A 512 37.21 -99.44 -78.86
CA THR A 512 38.20 -100.35 -79.48
C THR A 512 38.40 -101.62 -78.63
N ILE A 513 38.43 -101.51 -77.30
CA ILE A 513 38.55 -102.63 -76.36
C ILE A 513 37.28 -103.49 -76.37
N ASN A 514 36.08 -102.90 -76.42
CA ASN A 514 34.83 -103.66 -76.49
C ASN A 514 34.69 -104.42 -77.82
N LYS A 515 35.24 -103.90 -78.93
CA LYS A 515 35.32 -104.66 -80.20
C LYS A 515 36.29 -105.85 -80.12
N LEU A 516 37.42 -105.69 -79.43
CA LEU A 516 38.43 -106.75 -79.26
C LEU A 516 38.02 -107.81 -78.22
N GLN A 517 37.25 -107.44 -77.19
CA GLN A 517 36.75 -108.38 -76.17
C GLN A 517 35.66 -109.32 -76.72
N GLU A 518 34.84 -108.86 -77.66
CA GLU A 518 33.83 -109.69 -78.32
C GLU A 518 34.46 -110.75 -79.27
N GLU A 519 35.61 -110.44 -79.88
CA GLU A 519 36.39 -111.40 -80.69
C GLU A 519 37.12 -112.45 -79.83
N VAL A 520 37.64 -112.06 -78.66
CA VAL A 520 38.31 -112.99 -77.71
C VAL A 520 37.32 -113.97 -77.08
N LYS A 521 36.10 -113.52 -76.76
CA LYS A 521 35.05 -114.36 -76.17
C LYS A 521 34.54 -115.45 -77.14
N ASN A 522 34.57 -115.19 -78.45
CA ASN A 522 34.13 -116.13 -79.48
C ASN A 522 35.18 -117.23 -79.77
N LEU A 523 36.47 -116.91 -79.64
CA LEU A 523 37.58 -117.87 -79.82
C LEU A 523 37.82 -118.77 -78.59
N GLN A 524 37.52 -118.29 -77.37
CA GLN A 524 37.65 -119.11 -76.14
C GLN A 524 36.57 -120.20 -76.01
N GLN A 525 35.38 -120.00 -76.60
CA GLN A 525 34.30 -121.00 -76.60
C GLN A 525 34.57 -122.17 -77.58
N GLN A 526 35.37 -121.96 -78.64
CA GLN A 526 35.73 -123.02 -79.60
C GLN A 526 36.88 -123.93 -79.13
N LEU A 527 37.66 -123.52 -78.13
CA LEU A 527 38.79 -124.31 -77.61
C LEU A 527 38.35 -125.37 -76.57
N THR A 528 37.20 -125.17 -75.91
CA THR A 528 36.71 -126.06 -74.86
C THR A 528 36.09 -127.36 -75.40
N ASP A 529 35.58 -127.38 -76.63
CA ASP A 529 34.88 -128.54 -77.21
C ASP A 529 35.79 -129.62 -77.84
N LEU A 530 37.11 -129.37 -77.95
CA LEU A 530 38.07 -130.29 -78.61
C LEU A 530 38.87 -131.20 -77.65
N GLN A 531 38.70 -131.07 -76.32
CA GLN A 531 39.54 -131.77 -75.32
C GLN A 531 38.91 -133.01 -74.64
N SER A 532 37.76 -133.52 -75.10
CA SER A 532 36.94 -134.50 -74.35
C SER A 532 36.81 -135.94 -74.89
N LYS A 533 37.64 -136.41 -75.84
CA LYS A 533 37.51 -137.78 -76.44
C LYS A 533 38.68 -138.76 -76.12
N PRO A 534 38.44 -139.99 -75.62
CA PRO A 534 39.46 -141.02 -75.40
C PRO A 534 40.21 -141.44 -76.68
N GLN A 535 41.51 -141.66 -76.58
CA GLN A 535 42.38 -141.95 -77.73
C GLN A 535 42.76 -143.44 -77.77
N PHE A 536 42.58 -144.09 -78.92
CA PHE A 536 43.08 -145.46 -79.16
C PHE A 536 44.60 -145.48 -79.15
N ARG A 537 45.20 -146.53 -78.56
CA ARG A 537 46.66 -146.60 -78.38
C ARG A 537 47.26 -147.82 -79.05
N PHE A 538 46.82 -149.02 -78.70
CA PHE A 538 47.29 -150.25 -79.33
C PHE A 538 46.34 -151.42 -79.08
N LYS A 539 46.52 -152.49 -79.85
CA LYS A 539 45.90 -153.81 -79.61
C LYS A 539 46.88 -154.71 -78.87
N CYS A 540 46.39 -155.57 -77.98
CA CYS A 540 47.21 -156.55 -77.28
C CYS A 540 46.45 -157.83 -76.92
N ASN A 541 47.19 -158.88 -76.58
CA ASN A 541 46.69 -159.95 -75.73
C ASN A 541 47.08 -159.65 -74.28
N ILE A 542 46.25 -160.07 -73.32
CA ILE A 542 46.51 -159.87 -71.89
C ILE A 542 46.86 -161.21 -71.25
N ARG A 543 48.11 -161.35 -70.83
CA ARG A 543 48.62 -162.55 -70.17
C ARG A 543 48.69 -162.34 -68.67
N ASN A 544 48.23 -163.33 -67.91
CA ASN A 544 48.39 -163.38 -66.46
C ASN A 544 49.69 -164.14 -66.09
N GLU A 545 50.38 -163.68 -65.05
CA GLU A 545 51.69 -164.22 -64.64
C GLU A 545 51.59 -165.30 -63.54
N VAL A 546 50.41 -165.89 -63.31
CA VAL A 546 50.20 -166.92 -62.27
C VAL A 546 51.16 -168.11 -62.36
N THR A 547 51.56 -168.50 -63.57
CA THR A 547 52.52 -169.58 -63.80
C THR A 547 53.42 -169.30 -64.99
N SER A 548 54.64 -169.84 -64.97
CA SER A 548 55.57 -169.84 -66.09
C SER A 548 55.47 -171.09 -66.98
N SER A 549 54.76 -172.13 -66.53
CA SER A 549 54.67 -173.41 -67.25
C SER A 549 53.68 -173.41 -68.42
N MET A 550 52.80 -172.42 -68.50
CA MET A 550 51.81 -172.26 -69.55
C MET A 550 51.36 -170.80 -69.67
N ASP A 551 50.82 -170.45 -70.84
CA ASP A 551 50.29 -169.11 -71.09
C ASP A 551 48.81 -169.04 -70.70
N VAL A 552 48.50 -168.33 -69.61
CA VAL A 552 47.13 -168.09 -69.15
C VAL A 552 46.67 -166.73 -69.60
N MET A 553 45.70 -166.70 -70.52
CA MET A 553 45.24 -165.49 -71.21
C MET A 553 43.85 -165.06 -70.73
N VAL A 554 43.60 -163.75 -70.78
CA VAL A 554 42.27 -163.18 -70.54
C VAL A 554 41.40 -163.34 -71.80
N ASP A 555 40.37 -164.17 -71.70
CA ASP A 555 39.41 -164.49 -72.76
C ASP A 555 38.03 -163.91 -72.49
N LEU A 556 37.36 -163.50 -73.56
CA LEU A 556 35.92 -163.25 -73.54
C LEU A 556 35.17 -164.54 -73.89
N THR A 557 34.58 -165.19 -72.89
CA THR A 557 33.88 -166.47 -73.01
C THR A 557 32.83 -166.46 -74.10
N GLY A 558 32.99 -167.30 -75.12
CA GLY A 558 32.01 -167.46 -76.20
C GLY A 558 31.75 -166.21 -77.06
N GLY A 559 32.53 -165.14 -76.91
CA GLY A 559 32.27 -163.84 -77.53
C GLY A 559 31.31 -162.92 -76.75
N GLY A 560 30.96 -163.28 -75.51
CA GLY A 560 30.10 -162.50 -74.60
C GLY A 560 28.76 -163.18 -74.30
N GLY A 561 28.19 -162.91 -73.12
CA GLY A 561 26.84 -163.39 -72.74
C GLY A 561 26.77 -164.66 -71.89
N TYR A 562 27.91 -165.21 -71.46
CA TYR A 562 27.94 -166.34 -70.51
C TYR A 562 27.99 -165.87 -69.05
N PRO A 563 27.56 -166.69 -68.06
CA PRO A 563 27.58 -166.34 -66.63
C PRO A 563 28.97 -166.06 -66.05
N THR A 564 30.03 -166.41 -66.78
CA THR A 564 31.41 -166.02 -66.51
C THR A 564 31.91 -165.30 -67.76
N PRO A 565 31.70 -163.97 -67.88
CA PRO A 565 31.97 -163.26 -69.13
C PRO A 565 33.46 -163.25 -69.48
N VAL A 566 34.31 -163.05 -68.48
CA VAL A 566 35.76 -162.99 -68.64
C VAL A 566 36.40 -164.15 -67.91
N GLN A 567 37.16 -164.95 -68.65
CA GLN A 567 37.71 -166.21 -68.15
C GLN A 567 39.15 -166.41 -68.58
N SER A 568 39.84 -167.36 -67.94
CA SER A 568 41.12 -167.87 -68.40
C SER A 568 40.96 -168.85 -69.55
N ILE A 569 41.93 -168.81 -70.46
CA ILE A 569 42.25 -169.94 -71.31
C ILE A 569 43.76 -170.19 -71.23
N ALA A 570 44.15 -171.43 -70.94
CA ALA A 570 45.51 -171.90 -70.86
C ALA A 570 45.90 -172.54 -72.19
N ASN A 571 47.05 -172.14 -72.75
CA ASN A 571 47.61 -172.69 -73.99
C ASN A 571 46.67 -172.65 -75.23
N GLY A 572 45.63 -171.81 -75.21
CA GLY A 572 44.80 -171.55 -76.37
C GLY A 572 45.56 -170.84 -77.50
N ASN A 573 45.08 -170.93 -78.74
CA ASN A 573 45.68 -170.23 -79.88
C ASN A 573 45.44 -168.71 -79.81
N TYR A 574 46.22 -168.03 -78.97
CA TYR A 574 46.05 -166.61 -78.65
C TYR A 574 46.37 -165.67 -79.81
N LYS A 575 47.07 -166.13 -80.85
CA LYS A 575 47.45 -165.29 -82.00
C LYS A 575 46.26 -165.00 -82.93
N THR A 576 45.31 -165.91 -83.06
CA THR A 576 44.21 -165.74 -84.04
C THR A 576 42.82 -165.68 -83.42
N ASN A 577 42.62 -166.10 -82.17
CA ASN A 577 41.30 -166.01 -81.54
C ASN A 577 40.97 -164.56 -81.13
N PRO A 578 39.98 -163.90 -81.75
CA PRO A 578 39.66 -162.50 -81.49
C PRO A 578 39.09 -162.24 -80.09
N ASN A 579 38.58 -163.26 -79.40
CA ASN A 579 38.10 -163.13 -78.02
C ASN A 579 39.24 -162.88 -77.01
N LEU A 580 40.49 -163.16 -77.41
CA LEU A 580 41.70 -162.95 -76.60
C LEU A 580 42.40 -161.61 -76.90
N ILE A 581 41.89 -160.84 -77.86
CA ILE A 581 42.52 -159.60 -78.34
C ILE A 581 41.74 -158.38 -77.83
N TRP A 582 42.48 -157.44 -77.25
CA TRP A 582 41.95 -156.30 -76.54
C TRP A 582 42.55 -154.99 -77.06
N ASP A 583 41.71 -153.98 -77.24
CA ASP A 583 42.07 -152.61 -77.58
C ASP A 583 42.23 -151.78 -76.32
N ILE A 584 43.36 -151.07 -76.22
CA ILE A 584 43.67 -150.16 -75.12
C ILE A 584 43.44 -148.72 -75.59
N TYR A 585 42.54 -148.01 -74.90
CA TYR A 585 42.28 -146.58 -75.10
C TYR A 585 42.75 -145.79 -73.88
N SER A 586 43.55 -144.74 -74.06
CA SER A 586 43.95 -143.83 -72.97
C SER A 586 42.91 -142.75 -72.73
N ILE A 587 42.65 -142.42 -71.47
CA ILE A 587 41.81 -141.28 -71.08
C ILE A 587 42.60 -139.96 -71.24
N PRO A 588 42.00 -138.88 -71.82
CA PRO A 588 42.71 -137.62 -72.04
C PRO A 588 43.28 -137.04 -70.74
N SER A 589 44.49 -136.48 -70.80
CA SER A 589 45.28 -135.94 -69.68
C SER A 589 45.82 -136.94 -68.65
N ARG A 590 45.61 -138.26 -68.80
CA ARG A 590 46.18 -139.29 -67.90
C ARG A 590 46.77 -140.47 -68.66
N ASN A 591 48.10 -140.54 -68.71
CA ASN A 591 48.82 -141.51 -69.54
C ASN A 591 48.93 -142.92 -68.96
N ASN A 592 48.37 -143.18 -67.78
CA ASN A 592 48.36 -144.50 -67.13
C ASN A 592 46.94 -145.07 -66.95
N ARG A 593 45.90 -144.33 -67.37
CA ARG A 593 44.51 -144.72 -67.21
C ARG A 593 43.91 -145.12 -68.54
N VAL A 594 43.32 -146.31 -68.58
CA VAL A 594 42.85 -146.92 -69.81
C VAL A 594 41.43 -147.45 -69.72
N VAL A 595 40.82 -147.61 -70.89
CA VAL A 595 39.63 -148.43 -71.11
C VAL A 595 40.06 -149.59 -71.99
N ILE A 596 39.70 -150.80 -71.57
CA ILE A 596 40.07 -152.04 -72.25
C ILE A 596 38.83 -152.56 -72.97
N LYS A 597 38.89 -152.70 -74.29
CA LYS A 597 37.76 -153.16 -75.11
C LYS A 597 38.10 -154.44 -75.84
N ASN A 598 37.19 -155.39 -75.95
CA ASN A 598 37.43 -156.55 -76.79
C ASN A 598 37.38 -156.14 -78.27
N CYS A 599 38.38 -156.57 -79.05
CA CYS A 599 38.52 -156.16 -80.45
C CYS A 599 37.37 -156.62 -81.36
N ARG A 600 36.70 -157.72 -81.00
CA ARG A 600 35.68 -158.33 -81.85
C ARG A 600 34.37 -157.56 -81.85
N ASN A 601 33.93 -157.15 -80.66
CA ASN A 601 32.57 -156.65 -80.42
C ASN A 601 32.56 -155.27 -79.74
N ASN A 602 33.73 -154.68 -79.44
CA ASN A 602 33.90 -153.43 -78.71
C ASN A 602 33.32 -153.44 -77.29
N TYR A 603 33.08 -154.61 -76.71
CA TYR A 603 32.61 -154.73 -75.34
C TYR A 603 33.69 -154.24 -74.40
N VAL A 604 33.28 -153.47 -73.39
CA VAL A 604 34.19 -152.79 -72.48
C VAL A 604 34.36 -153.65 -71.23
N LEU A 605 35.59 -153.90 -70.83
CA LEU A 605 35.90 -154.59 -69.58
C LEU A 605 35.60 -153.67 -68.39
N TRP A 606 34.78 -154.12 -67.44
CA TRP A 606 34.41 -153.28 -66.28
C TRP A 606 34.22 -154.07 -64.98
N SER A 607 34.42 -153.38 -63.85
CA SER A 607 34.24 -153.94 -62.50
C SER A 607 32.80 -153.81 -62.03
N GLN A 608 32.17 -154.95 -61.70
CA GLN A 608 30.89 -154.94 -60.99
C GLN A 608 31.04 -154.63 -59.49
N GLY A 609 32.25 -154.77 -58.95
CA GLY A 609 32.57 -154.55 -57.54
C GLY A 609 33.56 -155.58 -57.00
N GLN A 610 34.19 -155.29 -55.87
CA GLN A 610 35.13 -156.21 -55.23
C GLN A 610 34.48 -157.57 -54.89
N GLY A 611 35.21 -158.65 -55.17
CA GLY A 611 34.78 -160.06 -55.05
C GLY A 611 33.93 -160.56 -56.21
N GLN A 612 33.52 -159.70 -57.15
CA GLN A 612 32.63 -160.09 -58.25
C GLN A 612 33.41 -160.48 -59.50
N LYS A 613 32.76 -161.27 -60.36
CA LYS A 613 33.29 -161.58 -61.69
C LYS A 613 33.36 -160.32 -62.54
N VAL A 614 34.48 -160.15 -63.23
CA VAL A 614 34.65 -159.05 -64.17
C VAL A 614 33.69 -159.23 -65.33
N GLN A 615 33.04 -158.13 -65.69
CA GLN A 615 32.05 -158.09 -66.74
C GLN A 615 32.66 -157.48 -68.01
N CYS A 616 32.06 -157.79 -69.15
CA CYS A 616 32.47 -157.22 -70.44
C CYS A 616 31.26 -157.10 -71.36
N ASP A 617 30.76 -155.87 -71.55
CA ASP A 617 29.58 -155.56 -72.38
C ASP A 617 29.60 -154.08 -72.84
N THR A 618 28.57 -153.63 -73.56
CA THR A 618 28.45 -152.27 -74.10
C THR A 618 27.76 -151.27 -73.18
N SER A 619 27.31 -151.68 -71.99
CA SER A 619 26.54 -150.81 -71.09
C SER A 619 27.39 -149.73 -70.42
N ARG A 620 28.70 -149.77 -70.59
CA ARG A 620 29.68 -148.88 -69.97
C ARG A 620 30.62 -148.32 -71.02
N ASP A 621 31.07 -147.08 -70.81
CA ASP A 621 32.02 -146.41 -71.69
C ASP A 621 33.15 -145.73 -70.91
N ALA A 622 33.95 -144.93 -71.62
CA ALA A 622 35.11 -144.27 -71.05
C ALA A 622 34.79 -143.20 -70.00
N SER A 623 33.55 -142.73 -69.88
CA SER A 623 33.14 -141.81 -68.82
C SER A 623 32.88 -142.53 -67.50
N ASP A 624 32.66 -143.85 -67.53
CA ASP A 624 32.31 -144.63 -66.36
C ASP A 624 33.57 -145.07 -65.58
N PRO A 625 33.75 -144.66 -64.31
CA PRO A 625 34.87 -145.11 -63.49
C PRO A 625 34.98 -146.63 -63.35
N ALA A 626 33.88 -147.39 -63.48
CA ALA A 626 33.89 -148.86 -63.43
C ALA A 626 34.57 -149.49 -64.64
N ALA A 627 34.59 -148.79 -65.78
CA ALA A 627 35.21 -149.22 -67.03
C ALA A 627 36.62 -148.63 -67.25
N GLN A 628 37.05 -147.73 -66.36
CA GLN A 628 38.40 -147.19 -66.35
C GLN A 628 39.31 -148.03 -65.45
N TRP A 629 40.52 -148.28 -65.94
CA TRP A 629 41.53 -149.08 -65.26
C TRP A 629 42.86 -148.32 -65.24
N ASP A 630 43.47 -148.18 -64.07
CA ASP A 630 44.82 -147.68 -63.91
C ASP A 630 45.81 -148.83 -64.09
N LEU A 631 46.78 -148.63 -64.98
CA LEU A 631 47.91 -149.53 -65.16
C LEU A 631 48.97 -149.19 -64.11
N GLN A 632 48.98 -149.93 -63.00
CA GLN A 632 49.83 -149.59 -61.87
C GLN A 632 51.28 -150.00 -62.12
N GLY A 633 52.19 -149.02 -61.98
CA GLY A 633 53.63 -149.20 -62.17
C GLY A 633 54.11 -148.92 -63.60
N VAL A 634 53.22 -148.54 -64.52
CA VAL A 634 53.55 -148.27 -65.92
C VAL A 634 52.69 -147.15 -66.51
N THR A 635 53.08 -146.66 -67.70
CA THR A 635 52.23 -145.82 -68.55
C THR A 635 51.95 -146.53 -69.87
N VAL A 636 50.90 -146.09 -70.57
CA VAL A 636 50.52 -146.64 -71.88
C VAL A 636 51.65 -146.50 -72.91
N ASP A 637 52.43 -145.42 -72.83
CA ASP A 637 53.56 -145.19 -73.73
C ASP A 637 54.78 -146.04 -73.39
N SER A 638 55.01 -146.32 -72.10
CA SER A 638 56.21 -147.01 -71.64
C SER A 638 56.07 -148.53 -71.59
N ILE A 639 54.88 -149.09 -71.82
CA ILE A 639 54.61 -150.53 -71.69
C ILE A 639 55.17 -151.33 -72.88
N ASP A 640 55.86 -152.43 -72.59
CA ASP A 640 56.29 -153.43 -73.58
C ASP A 640 55.90 -154.86 -73.15
N SER A 641 56.20 -155.85 -73.99
CA SER A 641 55.83 -157.26 -73.74
C SER A 641 56.56 -157.92 -72.56
N ASN A 642 57.59 -157.28 -71.99
CA ASN A 642 58.31 -157.75 -70.81
C ASN A 642 57.85 -157.06 -69.53
N THR A 643 57.13 -155.94 -69.67
CA THR A 643 56.70 -155.13 -68.54
C THR A 643 55.54 -155.79 -67.82
N THR A 644 55.74 -156.09 -66.53
CA THR A 644 54.71 -156.66 -65.66
C THR A 644 54.08 -155.55 -64.81
N PHE A 645 52.76 -155.48 -64.78
CA PHE A 645 51.99 -154.46 -64.05
C PHE A 645 50.70 -155.05 -63.49
N LYS A 646 49.98 -154.24 -62.69
CA LYS A 646 48.63 -154.57 -62.24
C LYS A 646 47.61 -153.72 -62.98
N ILE A 647 46.43 -154.29 -63.19
CA ILE A 647 45.29 -153.58 -63.77
C ILE A 647 44.32 -153.32 -62.63
N VAL A 648 44.19 -152.05 -62.22
CA VAL A 648 43.43 -151.65 -61.02
C VAL A 648 42.23 -150.83 -61.43
N ASN A 649 41.04 -151.19 -60.96
CA ASN A 649 39.82 -150.49 -61.33
C ASN A 649 39.75 -149.12 -60.66
N VAL A 650 39.26 -148.11 -61.38
CA VAL A 650 39.18 -146.74 -60.85
C VAL A 650 38.02 -146.57 -59.87
N LYS A 651 36.90 -147.27 -60.06
CA LYS A 651 35.70 -147.11 -59.22
C LYS A 651 35.92 -147.59 -57.79
N ASP A 652 36.58 -148.72 -57.62
CA ASP A 652 36.69 -149.40 -56.31
C ASP A 652 38.13 -149.73 -55.89
N GLY A 653 39.14 -149.45 -56.72
CA GLY A 653 40.54 -149.70 -56.41
C GLY A 653 40.93 -151.17 -56.37
N SER A 654 40.04 -152.08 -56.78
CA SER A 654 40.32 -153.52 -56.82
C SER A 654 41.17 -153.90 -58.03
N SER A 655 42.01 -154.92 -57.88
CA SER A 655 42.83 -155.46 -58.96
C SER A 655 42.04 -156.47 -59.77
N LEU A 656 42.28 -156.52 -61.08
CA LEU A 656 41.95 -157.68 -61.90
C LEU A 656 42.72 -158.90 -61.34
N ASP A 657 42.01 -160.00 -61.12
CA ASP A 657 42.53 -161.16 -60.41
C ASP A 657 42.02 -162.44 -61.07
N LEU A 658 42.91 -163.38 -61.38
CA LEU A 658 42.51 -164.73 -61.75
C LEU A 658 42.09 -165.50 -60.51
N CYS A 659 40.79 -165.83 -60.41
CA CYS A 659 40.17 -166.32 -59.19
C CYS A 659 40.92 -167.53 -58.60
N GLY A 660 41.46 -167.34 -57.39
CA GLY A 660 42.21 -168.37 -56.65
C GLY A 660 43.54 -168.79 -57.30
N GLY A 661 43.99 -168.09 -58.34
CA GLY A 661 45.15 -168.48 -59.14
C GLY A 661 44.96 -169.80 -59.88
N ASN A 662 43.71 -170.24 -60.09
CA ASN A 662 43.44 -171.49 -60.79
C ASN A 662 43.70 -171.31 -62.29
N THR A 663 44.66 -172.08 -62.82
CA THR A 663 45.09 -172.00 -64.22
C THR A 663 44.26 -172.87 -65.16
N ALA A 664 43.23 -173.55 -64.65
CA ALA A 664 42.31 -174.32 -65.49
C ALA A 664 41.57 -173.39 -66.46
N ASP A 665 41.27 -173.91 -67.65
CA ASP A 665 40.40 -173.24 -68.61
C ASP A 665 39.06 -172.88 -67.98
N HIS A 666 38.50 -171.75 -68.41
CA HIS A 666 37.21 -171.22 -67.95
C HIS A 666 37.20 -170.71 -66.49
N THR A 667 38.35 -170.57 -65.83
CA THR A 667 38.43 -169.92 -64.52
C THR A 667 38.10 -168.44 -64.65
N ALA A 668 37.20 -167.93 -63.80
CA ALA A 668 36.77 -166.54 -63.86
C ALA A 668 37.89 -165.56 -63.53
N PHE A 669 37.95 -164.44 -64.24
CA PHE A 669 38.58 -163.24 -63.72
C PHE A 669 37.60 -162.49 -62.83
N ILE A 670 38.05 -162.10 -61.65
CA ILE A 670 37.31 -161.33 -60.67
C ILE A 670 38.03 -160.02 -60.38
N THR A 671 37.32 -159.08 -59.79
CA THR A 671 37.92 -157.89 -59.17
C THR A 671 38.14 -158.17 -57.70
N TYR A 672 39.39 -158.16 -57.22
CA TYR A 672 39.68 -158.50 -55.83
C TYR A 672 40.61 -157.50 -55.16
N GLY A 673 40.65 -157.51 -53.82
CA GLY A 673 41.52 -156.64 -53.06
C GLY A 673 42.98 -156.83 -53.49
N GLY A 674 43.68 -155.73 -53.74
CA GLY A 674 45.04 -155.78 -54.25
C GLY A 674 45.98 -156.55 -53.32
N HIS A 675 46.52 -157.67 -53.80
CA HIS A 675 47.64 -158.37 -53.18
C HIS A 675 48.76 -158.53 -54.20
N ASN A 676 50.00 -158.71 -53.75
CA ASN A 676 51.14 -158.85 -54.65
C ASN A 676 51.27 -160.26 -55.26
N GLY A 677 50.16 -161.01 -55.30
CA GLY A 677 50.10 -162.35 -55.88
C GLY A 677 50.29 -162.31 -57.39
N ASN A 678 50.86 -163.39 -57.93
CA ASN A 678 51.10 -163.52 -59.36
C ASN A 678 49.79 -163.57 -60.19
N ASN A 679 48.70 -164.01 -59.57
CA ASN A 679 47.36 -163.99 -60.17
C ASN A 679 46.78 -162.58 -60.40
N GLN A 680 47.42 -161.51 -59.89
CA GLN A 680 47.07 -160.10 -60.14
C GLN A 680 48.08 -159.35 -61.01
N ARG A 681 49.04 -160.06 -61.59
CA ARG A 681 50.11 -159.49 -62.40
C ARG A 681 49.91 -159.87 -63.84
N PHE A 682 50.07 -158.88 -64.73
CA PHE A 682 49.77 -159.03 -66.14
C PHE A 682 50.86 -158.45 -67.01
N ARG A 683 50.93 -158.95 -68.23
CA ARG A 683 51.68 -158.36 -69.34
C ARG A 683 50.77 -158.15 -70.52
N PHE A 684 51.01 -157.06 -71.26
CA PHE A 684 50.40 -156.88 -72.56
C PHE A 684 51.36 -157.32 -73.65
N TRP A 685 50.94 -158.31 -74.41
CA TRP A 685 51.63 -158.69 -75.64
C TRP A 685 51.03 -157.85 -76.77
N LYS A 686 51.70 -156.72 -77.05
CA LYS A 686 51.30 -155.80 -78.11
C LYS A 686 51.32 -156.49 -79.47
N ARG A 687 50.39 -156.08 -80.34
CA ARG A 687 50.29 -156.53 -81.72
C ARG A 687 50.73 -155.48 -82.71
#